data_AF-A0A7J6WLL5-F1
#
_entry.id   AF-A0A7J6WLL5-F1
#
_cell.length_a   1.000
_cell.length_b   1.000
_cell.length_c   1.000
_cell.angle_alpha   90.00
_cell.angle_beta   90.00
_cell.angle_gamma   90.00
#
_symmetry.space_group_name_H-M   'P 1'
#
loop_
_entity.id
_entity.type
_entity.pdbx_description
1 polymer ?
#
loop_
_entity_poly.entity_id
_entity_poly.type
_entity_poly.pdbx_seq_one_letter_code
_entity_poly.pdbx_strand_id
1 'polypeptide(L)'
;MGIKGLTKLLAANAPNSMKETTFESYSGREIAVDASTSIYQFLIVVGRNGTQMLTNDAGQVTSHLQGLFSRTIRLLEAGMKPVYVFDGKPPDLKKQELAKRHSKRMDASEYLAAAIESGVKEDIEKYSKRTVKVTRQHNEDCKKLLRLMGVPVVEASSEAEAECATLCKTGKVYAVASEDMDTLTFGAPIFVRHLMGSSRKFPVVQYEVAKILKELNLTMDQFIDLCILCGCDYCDGIRGIGGQTALKLVRQHGSIENIVEKISKVRYRIPENWPFQEARCIFKDPVVSVSDQNHVFEWITPDEEVLKNFLVNENGFNHDRVTKAIGKIKAANYRSSNRRLHSLKPWLRTSVPLKSKETKCQLGVPSAFLNPKMFSLQVYMHLRPKLLWPSVDELVRPVNLFLGVCKELALFSSYIHVSSSWSIFFLLFPFQALLLLYLMGLQAFFDMDAIGRLNKTKYECLLFDMDDTLYPMSTGINYACRKNIEEYMLQFLEIDASEVPRMCLELYKEYGTTMAGLKALGYGFDNDEFHAFVHGRLPYERLKPDPVLRNLLLSMPQRKIIFTNADKAHADQVLSRLGLDDCFEGIICFETLNPPFEPNSYEDEVYKCLSSEEPDYNLLFSDSERKADAIYDENDDSLLPKSQILCKPSLESMEAAIQIANVDPKKTIFFDDSVRNIASGKAAGLHTVIVGSSELVPGADLALTSIHNIKEALPEIWEEEEDQFEQVVQSTAVETVDVLA
;
A
#
# COMPACT_ATOMS: atom_id res chain seq x y z
N MET A 1 5.92 0.57 16.99
CA MET A 1 5.08 0.89 15.85
C MET A 1 3.97 -0.16 15.84
N GLY A 2 3.91 -1.09 14.89
CA GLY A 2 3.06 -2.30 14.96
C GLY A 2 1.56 -2.04 15.09
N ILE A 3 1.04 -1.99 16.31
CA ILE A 3 -0.40 -1.88 16.58
C ILE A 3 -0.89 -0.42 16.58
N LYS A 4 -1.75 -0.07 15.62
CA LYS A 4 -2.26 1.30 15.44
C LYS A 4 -3.03 1.77 16.68
N GLY A 5 -2.57 2.86 17.30
CA GLY A 5 -3.27 3.53 18.41
C GLY A 5 -3.20 2.84 19.79
N LEU A 6 -2.56 1.68 19.93
CA LEU A 6 -2.61 0.87 21.16
C LEU A 6 -2.16 1.62 22.42
N THR A 7 -1.10 2.43 22.35
CA THR A 7 -0.64 3.23 23.51
C THR A 7 -1.71 4.20 24.03
N LYS A 8 -2.48 4.85 23.13
CA LYS A 8 -3.60 5.74 23.53
C LYS A 8 -4.75 4.93 24.14
N LEU A 9 -5.02 3.74 23.60
CA LEU A 9 -6.06 2.85 24.12
C LEU A 9 -5.75 2.35 25.54
N LEU A 10 -4.50 1.95 25.79
CA LEU A 10 -4.03 1.52 27.11
C LEU A 10 -4.00 2.69 28.11
N ALA A 11 -3.59 3.89 27.70
CA ALA A 11 -3.66 5.08 28.56
C ALA A 11 -5.08 5.40 29.03
N ALA A 12 -6.09 5.18 28.19
CA ALA A 12 -7.49 5.44 28.53
C ALA A 12 -8.17 4.31 29.33
N ASN A 13 -7.79 3.03 29.12
CA ASN A 13 -8.53 1.86 29.65
C ASN A 13 -7.74 0.96 30.60
N ALA A 14 -6.41 1.07 30.65
CA ALA A 14 -5.53 0.27 31.51
C ALA A 14 -4.33 1.10 32.04
N PRO A 15 -4.56 2.27 32.66
CA PRO A 15 -3.47 3.17 33.03
C PRO A 15 -2.50 2.56 34.05
N ASN A 16 -2.93 1.64 34.94
CA ASN A 16 -2.07 1.05 35.96
C ASN A 16 -1.20 -0.10 35.42
N SER A 17 -1.43 -0.52 34.17
CA SER A 17 -0.58 -1.48 33.48
C SER A 17 0.72 -0.86 32.96
N MET A 18 0.75 0.48 32.89
CA MET A 18 1.91 1.27 32.49
C MET A 18 2.54 1.91 33.72
N LYS A 19 3.87 1.94 33.77
CA LYS A 19 4.62 2.56 34.86
C LYS A 19 5.84 3.28 34.33
N GLU A 20 5.98 4.56 34.66
CA GLU A 20 7.24 5.26 34.49
C GLU A 20 8.28 4.72 35.48
N THR A 21 9.46 4.41 34.95
CA THR A 21 10.58 3.79 35.67
C THR A 21 11.84 4.59 35.42
N THR A 22 12.77 4.57 36.37
CA THR A 22 14.11 5.13 36.15
C THR A 22 14.94 4.17 35.32
N PHE A 23 15.90 4.69 34.55
CA PHE A 23 16.79 3.85 33.76
C PHE A 23 17.57 2.88 34.68
N GLU A 24 17.97 3.35 35.85
CA GLU A 24 18.78 2.62 36.83
C GLU A 24 18.02 1.45 37.48
N SER A 25 16.69 1.40 37.43
CA SER A 25 15.91 0.31 38.05
C SER A 25 16.13 -1.06 37.42
N TYR A 26 16.70 -1.10 36.22
CA TYR A 26 17.06 -2.32 35.50
C TYR A 26 18.51 -2.78 35.77
N SER A 27 19.24 -2.14 36.69
CA SER A 27 20.61 -2.57 37.06
C SER A 27 20.63 -4.03 37.54
N GLY A 28 21.55 -4.83 36.98
CA GLY A 28 21.67 -6.26 37.21
C GLY A 28 20.66 -7.15 36.46
N ARG A 29 19.76 -6.57 35.66
CA ARG A 29 18.79 -7.32 34.85
C ARG A 29 19.34 -7.69 33.47
N GLU A 30 18.94 -8.86 32.99
CA GLU A 30 19.15 -9.34 31.63
C GLU A 30 17.95 -8.89 30.78
N ILE A 31 18.20 -8.23 29.66
CA ILE A 31 17.18 -7.53 28.87
C ILE A 31 17.34 -7.95 27.41
N ALA A 32 16.30 -8.51 26.78
CA ALA A 32 16.29 -8.69 25.34
C ALA A 32 16.01 -7.34 24.66
N VAL A 33 16.80 -6.98 23.66
CA VAL A 33 16.70 -5.71 22.94
C VAL A 33 16.46 -5.99 21.46
N ASP A 34 15.36 -5.46 20.93
CA ASP A 34 15.10 -5.41 19.50
C ASP A 34 16.15 -4.51 18.82
N ALA A 35 17.01 -5.14 18.02
CA ALA A 35 18.06 -4.45 17.29
C ALA A 35 17.52 -3.68 16.08
N SER A 36 16.55 -4.22 15.35
CA SER A 36 16.02 -3.66 14.10
C SER A 36 15.39 -2.28 14.32
N THR A 37 14.49 -2.17 15.30
CA THR A 37 13.87 -0.91 15.72
C THR A 37 14.92 0.10 16.20
N SER A 38 15.98 -0.36 16.86
CA SER A 38 17.07 0.48 17.35
C SER A 38 17.95 1.02 16.20
N ILE A 39 18.31 0.18 15.23
CA ILE A 39 19.17 0.53 14.09
C ILE A 39 18.49 1.59 13.21
N TYR A 40 17.20 1.44 12.93
CA TYR A 40 16.41 2.42 12.19
C TYR A 40 16.44 3.81 12.85
N GLN A 41 16.24 3.87 14.18
CA GLN A 41 16.33 5.12 14.94
C GLN A 41 17.73 5.75 14.86
N PHE A 42 18.79 4.95 14.88
CA PHE A 42 20.16 5.48 14.78
C PHE A 42 20.45 6.11 13.41
N LEU A 43 19.99 5.49 12.32
CA LEU A 43 20.15 6.04 10.96
C LEU A 43 19.36 7.35 10.75
N ILE A 44 18.24 7.53 11.46
CA ILE A 44 17.43 8.76 11.41
C ILE A 44 18.01 9.90 12.26
N VAL A 45 18.58 9.58 13.43
CA VAL A 45 18.89 10.58 14.47
C VAL A 45 20.39 10.85 14.65
N VAL A 46 21.26 9.85 14.45
CA VAL A 46 22.67 9.94 14.88
C VAL A 46 23.53 10.64 13.83
N GLY A 47 23.91 11.88 14.13
CA GLY A 47 24.85 12.67 13.33
C GLY A 47 24.32 13.11 11.97
N ARG A 48 23.00 13.20 11.81
CA ARG A 48 22.38 13.84 10.66
C ARG A 48 22.31 15.35 10.81
N ASN A 49 22.63 16.06 9.72
CA ASN A 49 22.33 17.48 9.52
C ASN A 49 21.77 17.65 8.09
N GLY A 50 20.47 17.93 7.96
CA GLY A 50 19.81 17.92 6.64
C GLY A 50 19.93 16.55 5.95
N THR A 51 20.50 16.53 4.75
CA THR A 51 20.78 15.31 3.97
C THR A 51 22.04 14.55 4.42
N GLN A 52 22.98 15.21 5.10
CA GLN A 52 24.27 14.61 5.45
C GLN A 52 24.09 13.56 6.54
N MET A 53 24.72 12.39 6.35
CA MET A 53 24.85 11.33 7.36
C MET A 53 26.32 11.22 7.80
N LEU A 54 26.56 10.57 8.94
CA LEU A 54 27.93 10.17 9.31
C LEU A 54 28.40 9.05 8.38
N THR A 55 29.58 9.21 7.80
CA THR A 55 30.25 8.18 6.98
C THR A 55 31.69 7.98 7.43
N ASN A 56 32.31 6.87 7.00
CA ASN A 56 33.76 6.74 6.96
C ASN A 56 34.34 7.42 5.70
N ASP A 57 35.67 7.36 5.52
CA ASP A 57 36.37 7.95 4.37
C ASP A 57 35.98 7.31 3.02
N ALA A 58 35.42 6.10 3.04
CA ALA A 58 34.88 5.41 1.87
C ALA A 58 33.41 5.77 1.57
N GLY A 59 32.81 6.73 2.29
CA GLY A 59 31.42 7.15 2.11
C GLY A 59 30.37 6.19 2.67
N GLN A 60 30.76 5.14 3.40
CA GLN A 60 29.84 4.17 3.99
C GLN A 60 29.25 4.73 5.29
N VAL A 61 27.93 4.61 5.49
CA VAL A 61 27.21 5.23 6.62
C VAL A 61 27.56 4.55 7.96
N THR A 62 28.03 5.30 8.95
CA THR A 62 28.48 4.78 10.26
C THR A 62 27.55 5.13 11.43
N SER A 63 26.46 5.89 11.19
CA SER A 63 25.48 6.30 12.23
C SER A 63 24.92 5.15 13.05
N HIS A 64 24.69 3.98 12.42
CA HIS A 64 24.17 2.78 13.09
C HIS A 64 25.16 2.19 14.10
N LEU A 65 26.44 2.09 13.73
CA LEU A 65 27.54 1.70 14.63
C LEU A 65 27.67 2.68 15.80
N GLN A 66 27.71 3.99 15.53
CA GLN A 66 27.90 5.00 16.58
C GLN A 66 26.74 5.00 17.58
N GLY A 67 25.50 4.91 17.09
CA GLY A 67 24.30 4.83 17.92
C GLY A 67 24.30 3.59 18.81
N LEU A 68 24.52 2.42 18.22
CA LEU A 68 24.52 1.14 18.93
C LEU A 68 25.66 1.06 19.96
N PHE A 69 26.90 1.38 19.57
CA PHE A 69 28.06 1.40 20.46
C PHE A 69 27.78 2.27 21.70
N SER A 70 27.32 3.51 21.48
CA SER A 70 27.06 4.47 22.55
C SER A 70 25.91 4.04 23.47
N ARG A 71 24.87 3.39 22.95
CA ARG A 71 23.73 2.90 23.76
C ARG A 71 24.07 1.64 24.53
N THR A 72 24.72 0.67 23.91
CA THR A 72 25.20 -0.55 24.58
C THR A 72 26.14 -0.22 25.73
N ILE A 73 27.09 0.71 25.55
CA ILE A 73 27.94 1.20 26.65
C ILE A 73 27.10 1.76 27.81
N ARG A 74 26.09 2.61 27.52
CA ARG A 74 25.24 3.20 28.57
C ARG A 74 24.47 2.13 29.36
N LEU A 75 23.96 1.08 28.70
CA LEU A 75 23.30 -0.04 29.37
C LEU A 75 24.27 -0.79 30.29
N LEU A 76 25.46 -1.11 29.79
CA LEU A 76 26.51 -1.79 30.55
C LEU A 76 27.01 -0.95 31.73
N GLU A 77 27.19 0.37 31.56
CA GLU A 77 27.61 1.29 32.64
C GLU A 77 26.56 1.39 33.77
N ALA A 78 25.27 1.27 33.45
CA ALA A 78 24.20 1.14 34.44
C ALA A 78 24.12 -0.27 35.07
N GLY A 79 24.93 -1.22 34.62
CA GLY A 79 24.97 -2.61 35.08
C GLY A 79 23.86 -3.47 34.51
N MET A 80 23.20 -3.06 33.42
CA MET A 80 22.29 -3.92 32.68
C MET A 80 23.07 -4.89 31.80
N LYS A 81 22.43 -5.99 31.42
CA LYS A 81 22.99 -7.03 30.57
C LYS A 81 22.12 -7.19 29.31
N PRO A 82 22.40 -6.44 28.22
CA PRO A 82 21.61 -6.54 27.01
C PRO A 82 21.94 -7.81 26.22
N VAL A 83 20.90 -8.44 25.65
CA VAL A 83 20.98 -9.45 24.60
C VAL A 83 20.30 -8.85 23.38
N TYR A 84 21.02 -8.66 22.28
CA TYR A 84 20.42 -8.08 21.08
C TYR A 84 19.83 -9.15 20.18
N VAL A 85 18.61 -8.93 19.70
CA VAL A 85 17.90 -9.83 18.80
C VAL A 85 17.69 -9.12 17.47
N PHE A 86 18.07 -9.78 16.37
CA PHE A 86 17.95 -9.28 15.01
C PHE A 86 16.90 -10.08 14.24
N ASP A 87 16.17 -9.43 13.33
CA ASP A 87 15.21 -10.10 12.45
C ASP A 87 15.88 -11.12 11.52
N GLY A 88 15.15 -12.21 11.28
CA GLY A 88 15.37 -13.18 10.22
C GLY A 88 14.51 -12.86 8.98
N LYS A 89 13.78 -13.87 8.49
CA LYS A 89 12.92 -13.71 7.31
C LYS A 89 11.53 -13.20 7.74
N PRO A 90 11.02 -12.07 7.22
CA PRO A 90 9.68 -11.58 7.56
C PRO A 90 8.59 -12.57 7.11
N PRO A 91 7.46 -12.68 7.82
CA PRO A 91 6.33 -13.52 7.41
C PRO A 91 5.72 -13.06 6.09
N ASP A 92 5.15 -13.99 5.30
CA ASP A 92 4.57 -13.67 3.99
C ASP A 92 3.41 -12.65 4.07
N LEU A 93 2.63 -12.64 5.16
CA LEU A 93 1.59 -11.63 5.40
C LEU A 93 2.15 -10.19 5.50
N LYS A 94 3.37 -10.01 6.01
CA LYS A 94 4.00 -8.69 6.17
C LYS A 94 4.42 -8.08 4.82
N LYS A 95 4.39 -8.83 3.71
CA LYS A 95 4.73 -8.34 2.35
C LYS A 95 3.92 -7.11 1.94
N GLN A 96 2.62 -7.07 2.23
CA GLN A 96 1.77 -5.92 1.86
C GLN A 96 2.19 -4.65 2.62
N GLU A 97 2.48 -4.75 3.91
CA GLU A 97 2.97 -3.61 4.70
C GLU A 97 4.39 -3.22 4.31
N LEU A 98 5.26 -4.17 3.95
CA LEU A 98 6.59 -3.87 3.40
C LEU A 98 6.50 -3.13 2.05
N ALA A 99 5.55 -3.48 1.18
CA ALA A 99 5.29 -2.79 -0.07
C ALA A 99 4.72 -1.37 0.16
N LYS A 100 3.77 -1.21 1.11
CA LYS A 100 3.30 0.12 1.56
C LYS A 100 4.45 0.98 2.14
N ARG A 101 5.38 0.39 2.88
CA ARG A 101 6.60 1.05 3.40
C ARG A 101 7.65 1.30 2.32
N HIS A 102 7.54 0.66 1.17
CA HIS A 102 8.42 0.86 0.03
C HIS A 102 7.94 2.01 -0.84
N SER A 103 6.66 2.01 -1.28
CA SER A 103 6.05 3.14 -2.00
C SER A 103 6.21 4.45 -1.23
N LYS A 104 5.84 4.50 0.06
CA LYS A 104 6.05 5.71 0.91
C LYS A 104 7.49 6.22 0.99
N ARG A 105 8.49 5.40 0.63
CA ARG A 105 9.90 5.82 0.53
C ARG A 105 10.28 6.29 -0.87
N MET A 106 9.62 5.79 -1.93
CA MET A 106 9.70 6.38 -3.28
C MET A 106 9.11 7.78 -3.27
N ASP A 107 7.85 7.95 -2.83
CA ASP A 107 7.20 9.25 -2.71
C ASP A 107 8.08 10.22 -1.90
N ALA A 108 8.66 9.77 -0.77
CA ALA A 108 9.53 10.58 0.05
C ALA A 108 10.90 10.90 -0.58
N SER A 109 11.34 10.14 -1.58
CA SER A 109 12.57 10.41 -2.34
C SER A 109 12.32 11.45 -3.43
N GLU A 110 11.18 11.39 -4.11
CA GLU A 110 10.71 12.43 -5.03
C GLU A 110 10.49 13.76 -4.28
N TYR A 111 9.77 13.74 -3.15
CA TYR A 111 9.60 14.93 -2.31
C TYR A 111 10.92 15.46 -1.74
N LEU A 112 11.92 14.59 -1.51
CA LEU A 112 13.25 15.03 -1.11
C LEU A 112 13.98 15.73 -2.26
N ALA A 113 13.89 15.22 -3.49
CA ALA A 113 14.48 15.87 -4.66
C ALA A 113 13.89 17.28 -4.85
N ALA A 114 12.56 17.40 -4.88
CA ALA A 114 11.86 18.69 -4.98
C ALA A 114 12.17 19.64 -3.81
N ALA A 115 12.33 19.12 -2.59
CA ALA A 115 12.72 19.92 -1.43
C ALA A 115 14.19 20.42 -1.51
N ILE A 116 15.10 19.63 -2.09
CA ILE A 116 16.49 20.03 -2.33
C ILE A 116 16.56 21.14 -3.38
N GLU A 117 15.78 21.01 -4.46
CA GLU A 117 15.72 21.99 -5.55
C GLU A 117 15.10 23.33 -5.10
N SER A 118 14.02 23.29 -4.31
CA SER A 118 13.39 24.48 -3.72
C SER A 118 14.16 25.07 -2.54
N GLY A 119 15.15 24.36 -1.98
CA GLY A 119 15.99 24.82 -0.87
C GLY A 119 15.28 24.86 0.50
N VAL A 120 14.09 24.29 0.64
CA VAL A 120 13.28 24.33 1.87
C VAL A 120 13.86 23.38 2.92
N LYS A 121 14.72 23.92 3.81
CA LYS A 121 15.49 23.14 4.78
C LYS A 121 14.68 22.20 5.66
N GLU A 122 13.49 22.61 6.09
CA GLU A 122 12.62 21.79 6.95
C GLU A 122 12.08 20.56 6.21
N ASP A 123 11.64 20.74 4.96
CA ASP A 123 11.19 19.63 4.11
C ASP A 123 12.35 18.72 3.69
N ILE A 124 13.53 19.28 3.38
CA ILE A 124 14.76 18.49 3.16
C ILE A 124 15.03 17.58 4.36
N GLU A 125 15.00 18.10 5.59
CA GLU A 125 15.24 17.31 6.79
C GLU A 125 14.13 16.27 7.05
N LYS A 126 12.86 16.64 6.83
CA LYS A 126 11.67 15.78 6.98
C LYS A 126 11.66 14.62 5.99
N TYR A 127 11.87 14.88 4.69
CA TYR A 127 11.87 13.84 3.67
C TYR A 127 13.16 13.01 3.70
N SER A 128 14.32 13.60 3.98
CA SER A 128 15.58 12.84 4.14
C SER A 128 15.51 11.80 5.26
N LYS A 129 14.78 12.07 6.35
CA LYS A 129 14.53 11.06 7.40
C LYS A 129 13.58 9.94 6.95
N ARG A 130 12.64 10.24 6.04
CA ARG A 130 11.65 9.27 5.53
C ARG A 130 12.25 8.30 4.51
N THR A 131 13.23 8.71 3.70
CA THR A 131 13.90 7.83 2.71
C THR A 131 14.78 6.74 3.32
N VAL A 132 15.09 6.82 4.62
CA VAL A 132 16.01 5.90 5.31
C VAL A 132 15.55 4.43 5.23
N LYS A 133 16.44 3.56 4.74
CA LYS A 133 16.29 2.10 4.69
C LYS A 133 17.39 1.45 5.52
N VAL A 134 17.05 0.46 6.36
CA VAL A 134 18.05 -0.41 6.98
C VAL A 134 18.50 -1.42 5.93
N THR A 135 19.81 -1.61 5.77
CA THR A 135 20.39 -2.58 4.82
C THR A 135 20.85 -3.83 5.58
N ARG A 136 21.01 -4.95 4.86
CA ARG A 136 21.64 -6.15 5.42
C ARG A 136 23.05 -5.86 5.95
N GLN A 137 23.80 -4.99 5.28
CA GLN A 137 25.15 -4.61 5.71
C GLN A 137 25.13 -3.93 7.09
N HIS A 138 24.22 -2.97 7.32
CA HIS A 138 24.08 -2.32 8.64
C HIS A 138 23.81 -3.35 9.76
N ASN A 139 23.03 -4.40 9.47
CA ASN A 139 22.77 -5.47 10.43
C ASN A 139 24.03 -6.28 10.72
N GLU A 140 24.78 -6.71 9.70
CA GLU A 140 26.04 -7.46 9.89
C GLU A 140 27.13 -6.62 10.59
N ASP A 141 27.24 -5.34 10.28
CA ASP A 141 28.15 -4.40 10.95
C ASP A 141 27.78 -4.24 12.44
N CYS A 142 26.48 -4.10 12.75
CA CYS A 142 25.97 -4.10 14.12
C CYS A 142 26.21 -5.43 14.86
N LYS A 143 26.00 -6.58 14.21
CA LYS A 143 26.30 -7.91 14.78
C LYS A 143 27.80 -8.06 15.06
N LYS A 144 28.67 -7.68 14.12
CA LYS A 144 30.14 -7.66 14.27
C LYS A 144 30.55 -6.79 15.45
N LEU A 145 30.02 -5.56 15.53
CA LEU A 145 30.26 -4.65 16.64
C LEU A 145 29.91 -5.28 18.00
N LEU A 146 28.69 -5.81 18.16
CA LEU A 146 28.23 -6.37 19.43
C LEU A 146 29.06 -7.59 19.86
N ARG A 147 29.40 -8.48 18.92
CA ARG A 147 30.30 -9.61 19.15
C ARG A 147 31.68 -9.14 19.63
N LEU A 148 32.26 -8.11 19.00
CA LEU A 148 33.53 -7.51 19.43
C LEU A 148 33.44 -6.77 20.78
N MET A 149 32.28 -6.21 21.12
CA MET A 149 32.00 -5.65 22.46
C MET A 149 31.82 -6.73 23.54
N GLY A 150 31.75 -8.01 23.18
CA GLY A 150 31.48 -9.12 24.09
C GLY A 150 30.02 -9.21 24.54
N VAL A 151 29.08 -8.73 23.71
CA VAL A 151 27.64 -8.70 24.00
C VAL A 151 26.91 -9.78 23.18
N PRO A 152 26.05 -10.61 23.82
CA PRO A 152 25.26 -11.63 23.13
C PRO A 152 24.39 -11.08 21.99
N VAL A 153 24.36 -11.83 20.90
CA VAL A 153 23.55 -11.60 19.69
C VAL A 153 22.75 -12.87 19.40
N VAL A 154 21.44 -12.71 19.21
CA VAL A 154 20.52 -13.75 18.75
C VAL A 154 19.98 -13.33 17.39
N GLU A 155 19.82 -14.30 16.50
CA GLU A 155 19.19 -14.11 15.19
C GLU A 155 17.86 -14.87 15.23
N ALA A 156 16.75 -14.14 15.08
CA ALA A 156 15.41 -14.72 15.10
C ALA A 156 15.16 -15.52 13.82
N SER A 157 14.31 -16.55 13.88
CA SER A 157 13.87 -17.24 12.66
C SER A 157 13.02 -16.32 11.77
N SER A 158 12.20 -15.47 12.40
CA SER A 158 11.38 -14.46 11.73
C SER A 158 11.53 -13.10 12.42
N GLU A 159 10.59 -12.69 13.27
CA GLU A 159 10.56 -11.34 13.86
C GLU A 159 11.31 -11.28 15.20
N ALA A 160 12.11 -10.24 15.43
CA ALA A 160 12.90 -10.07 16.64
C ALA A 160 12.03 -9.88 17.90
N GLU A 161 10.90 -9.18 17.79
CA GLU A 161 9.95 -8.94 18.89
C GLU A 161 9.34 -10.24 19.45
N ALA A 162 9.04 -11.20 18.56
CA ALA A 162 8.46 -12.49 18.94
C ALA A 162 9.47 -13.39 19.66
N GLU A 163 10.72 -13.37 19.20
CA GLU A 163 11.85 -14.04 19.83
C GLU A 163 12.17 -13.41 21.20
N CYS A 164 12.25 -12.07 21.28
CA CYS A 164 12.42 -11.34 22.53
C CYS A 164 11.31 -11.68 23.55
N ALA A 165 10.04 -11.66 23.12
CA ALA A 165 8.91 -12.04 23.96
C ALA A 165 9.05 -13.48 24.48
N THR A 166 9.54 -14.40 23.66
CA THR A 166 9.75 -15.80 24.03
C THR A 166 10.91 -15.98 25.01
N LEU A 167 12.04 -15.29 24.83
CA LEU A 167 13.11 -15.22 25.83
C LEU A 167 12.62 -14.69 27.18
N CYS A 168 11.69 -13.73 27.19
CA CYS A 168 11.11 -13.19 28.41
C CYS A 168 10.08 -14.15 29.05
N LYS A 169 9.17 -14.75 28.26
CA LYS A 169 8.20 -15.77 28.71
C LYS A 169 8.90 -16.99 29.33
N THR A 170 10.03 -17.42 28.77
CA THR A 170 10.84 -18.55 29.28
C THR A 170 11.74 -18.18 30.46
N GLY A 171 11.77 -16.90 30.88
CA GLY A 171 12.58 -16.43 32.01
C GLY A 171 14.09 -16.31 31.72
N LYS A 172 14.50 -16.42 30.45
CA LYS A 172 15.91 -16.21 30.02
C LYS A 172 16.31 -14.73 30.07
N VAL A 173 15.35 -13.82 29.98
CA VAL A 173 15.54 -12.38 30.24
C VAL A 173 14.44 -11.85 31.15
N TYR A 174 14.73 -10.77 31.88
CA TYR A 174 13.78 -10.11 32.79
C TYR A 174 12.71 -9.31 32.05
N ALA A 175 13.07 -8.66 30.94
CA ALA A 175 12.17 -7.81 30.16
C ALA A 175 12.61 -7.70 28.69
N VAL A 176 11.69 -7.25 27.83
CA VAL A 176 11.95 -6.89 26.44
C VAL A 176 12.02 -5.37 26.29
N ALA A 177 13.00 -4.87 25.54
CA ALA A 177 13.13 -3.48 25.15
C ALA A 177 12.95 -3.31 23.63
N SER A 178 11.85 -2.69 23.22
CA SER A 178 11.58 -2.23 21.86
C SER A 178 10.73 -0.95 21.90
N GLU A 179 10.58 -0.26 20.77
CA GLU A 179 9.51 0.73 20.57
C GLU A 179 8.28 0.13 19.89
N ASP A 180 8.30 -1.16 19.59
CA ASP A 180 7.18 -1.86 18.98
C ASP A 180 6.18 -2.45 19.98
N MET A 181 4.91 -2.13 19.76
CA MET A 181 3.80 -2.44 20.65
C MET A 181 3.22 -3.83 20.37
N ASP A 182 3.51 -4.42 19.20
CA ASP A 182 3.24 -5.82 18.87
C ASP A 182 4.01 -6.83 19.76
N THR A 183 5.13 -6.40 20.36
CA THR A 183 5.83 -7.13 21.44
C THR A 183 4.86 -7.56 22.56
N LEU A 184 3.82 -6.76 22.83
CA LEU A 184 2.78 -7.11 23.79
C LEU A 184 1.86 -8.24 23.29
N THR A 185 1.53 -8.30 22.00
CA THR A 185 0.68 -9.36 21.41
C THR A 185 1.38 -10.71 21.31
N PHE A 186 2.72 -10.74 21.24
CA PHE A 186 3.51 -11.97 21.46
C PHE A 186 3.59 -12.40 22.94
N GLY A 187 3.00 -11.62 23.86
CA GLY A 187 2.85 -11.97 25.26
C GLY A 187 4.08 -11.73 26.13
N ALA A 188 4.94 -10.77 25.79
CA ALA A 188 6.11 -10.39 26.60
C ALA A 188 5.68 -9.96 28.02
N PRO A 189 6.02 -10.70 29.10
CA PRO A 189 5.49 -10.42 30.44
C PRO A 189 5.81 -9.01 30.97
N ILE A 190 7.04 -8.53 30.69
CA ILE A 190 7.50 -7.18 30.98
C ILE A 190 8.07 -6.58 29.69
N PHE A 191 7.44 -5.54 29.20
CA PHE A 191 7.84 -4.80 28.00
C PHE A 191 8.24 -3.36 28.38
N VAL A 192 9.31 -2.84 27.80
CA VAL A 192 9.93 -1.58 28.21
C VAL A 192 10.21 -0.69 27.00
N ARG A 193 9.63 0.49 26.99
CA ARG A 193 9.84 1.53 25.96
C ARG A 193 10.78 2.62 26.44
N HIS A 194 11.43 3.27 25.48
CA HIS A 194 12.41 4.35 25.61
C HIS A 194 13.74 3.97 26.29
N LEU A 195 13.98 2.68 26.57
CA LEU A 195 15.25 2.20 27.17
C LEU A 195 16.46 2.51 26.26
N MET A 196 16.28 2.32 24.95
CA MET A 196 17.27 2.64 23.91
C MET A 196 17.28 4.12 23.50
N GLY A 197 16.33 4.91 24.02
CA GLY A 197 16.19 6.34 23.73
C GLY A 197 17.30 7.21 24.33
N SER A 198 17.40 8.46 23.87
CA SER A 198 18.25 9.47 24.51
C SER A 198 17.65 9.91 25.85
N SER A 199 18.45 9.90 26.92
CA SER A 199 18.07 10.19 28.31
C SER A 199 17.47 11.58 28.61
N ARG A 200 17.26 12.43 27.60
CA ARG A 200 16.80 13.82 27.74
C ARG A 200 15.41 14.11 27.18
N LYS A 201 14.73 13.14 26.53
CA LYS A 201 13.44 13.40 25.85
C LYS A 201 12.22 12.68 26.41
N PHE A 202 12.33 11.43 26.87
CA PHE A 202 11.18 10.65 27.35
C PHE A 202 11.56 9.76 28.55
N PRO A 203 10.65 9.56 29.53
CA PRO A 203 10.84 8.60 30.61
C PRO A 203 10.79 7.16 30.09
N VAL A 204 11.43 6.23 30.81
CA VAL A 204 11.39 4.80 30.49
C VAL A 204 10.05 4.23 30.97
N VAL A 205 9.23 3.70 30.05
CA VAL A 205 7.87 3.23 30.36
C VAL A 205 7.84 1.71 30.34
N GLN A 206 7.53 1.11 31.49
CA GLN A 206 7.29 -0.32 31.63
C GLN A 206 5.80 -0.65 31.43
N TYR A 207 5.53 -1.72 30.71
CA TYR A 207 4.22 -2.33 30.50
C TYR A 207 4.25 -3.76 31.06
N GLU A 208 3.17 -4.17 31.73
CA GLU A 208 3.00 -5.54 32.24
C GLU A 208 1.76 -6.18 31.63
N VAL A 209 1.93 -7.20 30.77
CA VAL A 209 0.81 -7.84 30.04
C VAL A 209 -0.25 -8.38 31.01
N ALA A 210 0.14 -8.96 32.14
CA ALA A 210 -0.80 -9.45 33.15
C ALA A 210 -1.71 -8.33 33.73
N LYS A 211 -1.24 -7.08 33.79
CA LYS A 211 -2.05 -5.92 34.21
C LYS A 211 -2.93 -5.41 33.07
N ILE A 212 -2.39 -5.36 31.84
CA ILE A 212 -3.16 -5.01 30.63
C ILE A 212 -4.41 -5.91 30.53
N LEU A 213 -4.22 -7.22 30.54
CA LEU A 213 -5.31 -8.19 30.43
C LEU A 213 -6.34 -8.05 31.56
N LYS A 214 -5.87 -7.79 32.79
CA LYS A 214 -6.72 -7.60 33.96
C LYS A 214 -7.55 -6.32 33.91
N GLU A 215 -6.97 -5.17 33.56
CA GLU A 215 -7.69 -3.89 33.48
C GLU A 215 -8.60 -3.81 32.25
N LEU A 216 -8.18 -4.37 31.11
CA LEU A 216 -9.05 -4.50 29.95
C LEU A 216 -10.15 -5.57 30.15
N ASN A 217 -10.01 -6.46 31.14
CA ASN A 217 -10.86 -7.62 31.37
C ASN A 217 -10.99 -8.50 30.10
N LEU A 218 -9.83 -8.87 29.54
CA LEU A 218 -9.70 -9.68 28.34
C LEU A 218 -8.77 -10.88 28.58
N THR A 219 -8.98 -11.97 27.83
CA THR A 219 -7.97 -13.03 27.67
C THR A 219 -6.84 -12.58 26.74
N MET A 220 -5.74 -13.34 26.70
CA MET A 220 -4.65 -13.07 25.74
C MET A 220 -5.14 -13.15 24.29
N ASP A 221 -5.95 -14.16 23.97
CA ASP A 221 -6.59 -14.34 22.66
C ASP A 221 -7.44 -13.13 22.26
N GLN A 222 -8.26 -12.64 23.19
CA GLN A 222 -9.08 -11.44 22.99
C GLN A 222 -8.24 -10.17 22.83
N PHE A 223 -7.09 -10.09 23.50
CA PHE A 223 -6.17 -8.98 23.35
C PHE A 223 -5.45 -9.00 21.97
N ILE A 224 -5.12 -10.18 21.45
CA ILE A 224 -4.62 -10.34 20.08
C ILE A 224 -5.70 -9.90 19.07
N ASP A 225 -6.94 -10.38 19.23
CA ASP A 225 -8.08 -9.99 18.39
C ASP A 225 -8.35 -8.48 18.41
N LEU A 226 -8.27 -7.85 19.60
CA LEU A 226 -8.34 -6.40 19.76
C LEU A 226 -7.25 -5.68 18.95
N CYS A 227 -6.02 -6.17 19.00
CA CYS A 227 -4.90 -5.55 18.30
C CYS A 227 -4.97 -5.72 16.78
N ILE A 228 -5.46 -6.88 16.30
CA ILE A 228 -5.76 -7.10 14.88
C ILE A 228 -6.88 -6.15 14.40
N LEU A 229 -7.95 -5.98 15.19
CA LEU A 229 -9.03 -5.04 14.87
C LEU A 229 -8.58 -3.57 14.85
N CYS A 230 -7.61 -3.19 15.70
CA CYS A 230 -6.96 -1.87 15.61
C CYS A 230 -6.16 -1.69 14.31
N GLY A 231 -5.70 -2.80 13.72
CA GLY A 231 -4.79 -2.87 12.59
C GLY A 231 -3.34 -3.08 13.04
N CYS A 232 -2.70 -4.09 12.46
CA CYS A 232 -1.32 -4.51 12.73
C CYS A 232 -0.48 -4.55 11.43
N ASP A 233 0.78 -5.00 11.53
CA ASP A 233 1.70 -5.13 10.38
C ASP A 233 1.37 -6.32 9.45
N TYR A 234 0.52 -7.27 9.88
CA TYR A 234 0.20 -8.50 9.13
C TYR A 234 -1.13 -8.43 8.35
N CYS A 235 -2.06 -7.57 8.79
CA CYS A 235 -3.31 -7.32 8.09
C CYS A 235 -3.89 -5.96 8.50
N ASP A 236 -4.63 -5.31 7.60
CA ASP A 236 -5.36 -4.09 7.95
C ASP A 236 -6.55 -4.38 8.88
N GLY A 237 -6.95 -3.37 9.67
CA GLY A 237 -8.17 -3.41 10.45
C GLY A 237 -9.41 -3.06 9.62
N ILE A 238 -10.60 -3.23 10.20
CA ILE A 238 -11.87 -2.91 9.53
C ILE A 238 -12.07 -1.37 9.51
N ARG A 239 -12.34 -0.78 8.33
CA ARG A 239 -12.58 0.66 8.18
C ARG A 239 -13.74 1.11 9.08
N GLY A 240 -13.51 2.17 9.86
CA GLY A 240 -14.48 2.69 10.84
C GLY A 240 -14.44 2.02 12.22
N ILE A 241 -13.60 1.01 12.45
CA ILE A 241 -13.42 0.38 13.76
C ILE A 241 -12.07 0.81 14.37
N GLY A 242 -12.09 1.91 15.12
CA GLY A 242 -10.96 2.33 15.96
C GLY A 242 -10.87 1.55 17.28
N GLY A 243 -9.75 1.66 17.99
CA GLY A 243 -9.45 0.83 19.17
C GLY A 243 -10.49 0.85 20.30
N GLN A 244 -11.17 1.96 20.54
CA GLN A 244 -12.27 2.02 21.53
C GLN A 244 -13.50 1.22 21.07
N THR A 245 -13.82 1.24 19.79
CA THR A 245 -14.89 0.45 19.18
C THR A 245 -14.51 -1.03 19.16
N ALA A 246 -13.27 -1.35 18.79
CA ALA A 246 -12.73 -2.71 18.85
C ALA A 246 -12.82 -3.29 20.27
N LEU A 247 -12.42 -2.55 21.31
CA LEU A 247 -12.50 -3.00 22.70
C LEU A 247 -13.94 -3.29 23.14
N LYS A 248 -14.91 -2.47 22.71
CA LYS A 248 -16.35 -2.73 22.96
C LYS A 248 -16.81 -4.02 22.27
N LEU A 249 -16.50 -4.19 20.99
CA LEU A 249 -16.90 -5.34 20.19
C LEU A 249 -16.29 -6.64 20.71
N VAL A 250 -14.99 -6.65 21.06
CA VAL A 250 -14.31 -7.82 21.66
C VAL A 250 -14.94 -8.20 23.00
N ARG A 251 -15.28 -7.22 23.86
CA ARG A 251 -15.98 -7.48 25.12
C ARG A 251 -17.42 -8.02 24.92
N GLN A 252 -18.10 -7.62 23.85
CA GLN A 252 -19.48 -8.04 23.55
C GLN A 252 -19.59 -9.38 22.82
N HIS A 253 -18.60 -9.73 21.99
CA HIS A 253 -18.69 -10.84 21.05
C HIS A 253 -17.57 -11.88 21.21
N GLY A 254 -16.50 -11.55 21.93
CA GLY A 254 -15.48 -12.49 22.40
C GLY A 254 -14.41 -12.90 21.39
N SER A 255 -14.66 -12.86 20.08
CA SER A 255 -13.66 -13.08 19.02
C SER A 255 -14.03 -12.36 17.72
N ILE A 256 -13.07 -12.20 16.81
CA ILE A 256 -13.29 -11.57 15.49
C ILE A 256 -14.37 -12.28 14.67
N GLU A 257 -14.44 -13.61 14.69
CA GLU A 257 -15.47 -14.41 14.01
C GLU A 257 -16.88 -13.95 14.41
N ASN A 258 -17.16 -13.93 15.71
CA ASN A 258 -18.43 -13.51 16.27
C ASN A 258 -18.74 -12.02 16.01
N ILE A 259 -17.70 -11.18 15.85
CA ILE A 259 -17.85 -9.77 15.48
C ILE A 259 -18.28 -9.67 14.01
N VAL A 260 -17.55 -10.31 13.10
CA VAL A 260 -17.81 -10.33 11.64
C VAL A 260 -19.21 -10.85 11.31
N GLU A 261 -19.71 -11.83 12.08
CA GLU A 261 -21.08 -12.33 11.94
C GLU A 261 -22.17 -11.33 12.37
N LYS A 262 -21.91 -10.51 13.40
CA LYS A 262 -22.93 -9.72 14.12
C LYS A 262 -22.91 -8.23 13.85
N ILE A 263 -21.81 -7.67 13.33
CA ILE A 263 -21.75 -6.25 12.99
C ILE A 263 -22.58 -5.91 11.75
N SER A 264 -23.05 -4.67 11.67
CA SER A 264 -23.76 -4.17 10.48
C SER A 264 -22.82 -4.12 9.28
N LYS A 265 -23.01 -5.06 8.33
CA LYS A 265 -22.31 -5.12 7.04
C LYS A 265 -22.61 -3.92 6.13
N VAL A 266 -23.67 -3.16 6.42
CA VAL A 266 -23.98 -1.90 5.73
C VAL A 266 -23.06 -0.77 6.22
N ARG A 267 -22.79 -0.72 7.54
CA ARG A 267 -21.93 0.31 8.14
C ARG A 267 -20.44 -0.02 8.01
N TYR A 268 -20.07 -1.28 8.16
CA TYR A 268 -18.69 -1.73 8.19
C TYR A 268 -18.41 -2.63 6.98
N ARG A 269 -17.63 -2.12 6.02
CA ARG A 269 -17.11 -2.92 4.91
C ARG A 269 -15.96 -3.78 5.42
N ILE A 270 -16.17 -5.09 5.43
CA ILE A 270 -15.18 -6.09 5.81
C ILE A 270 -14.39 -6.46 4.54
N PRO A 271 -13.04 -6.48 4.55
CA PRO A 271 -12.28 -6.86 3.36
C PRO A 271 -12.59 -8.29 2.91
N GLU A 272 -12.67 -8.51 1.60
CA GLU A 272 -12.71 -9.86 1.05
C GLU A 272 -11.39 -10.58 1.33
N ASN A 273 -11.46 -11.87 1.69
CA ASN A 273 -10.31 -12.70 2.07
C ASN A 273 -9.42 -12.08 3.17
N TRP A 274 -10.01 -11.39 4.15
CA TRP A 274 -9.29 -10.78 5.27
C TRP A 274 -8.54 -11.82 6.12
N PRO A 275 -7.18 -11.85 6.13
CA PRO A 275 -6.39 -12.96 6.68
C PRO A 275 -6.14 -12.81 8.19
N PHE A 276 -7.22 -12.59 8.94
CA PHE A 276 -7.10 -12.31 10.38
C PHE A 276 -6.77 -13.56 11.20
N GLN A 277 -7.17 -14.75 10.75
CA GLN A 277 -6.84 -16.02 11.40
C GLN A 277 -5.35 -16.33 11.28
N GLU A 278 -4.75 -16.08 10.11
CA GLU A 278 -3.33 -16.25 9.85
C GLU A 278 -2.51 -15.22 10.63
N ALA A 279 -2.95 -13.95 10.68
CA ALA A 279 -2.33 -12.93 11.52
C ALA A 279 -2.41 -13.29 13.02
N ARG A 280 -3.53 -13.84 13.49
CA ARG A 280 -3.68 -14.36 14.86
C ARG A 280 -2.75 -15.53 15.14
N CYS A 281 -2.56 -16.42 14.16
CA CYS A 281 -1.65 -17.57 14.25
C CYS A 281 -0.21 -17.09 14.48
N ILE A 282 0.26 -16.09 13.72
CA ILE A 282 1.60 -15.48 13.91
C ILE A 282 1.80 -14.99 15.36
N PHE A 283 0.81 -14.31 15.96
CA PHE A 283 0.93 -13.81 17.33
C PHE A 283 0.88 -14.91 18.40
N LYS A 284 0.06 -15.94 18.20
CA LYS A 284 -0.09 -17.06 19.15
C LYS A 284 1.11 -17.99 19.13
N ASP A 285 1.45 -18.47 17.94
CA ASP A 285 2.41 -19.55 17.69
C ASP A 285 3.53 -19.06 16.75
N PRO A 286 4.32 -18.03 17.14
CA PRO A 286 5.35 -17.44 16.30
C PRO A 286 6.50 -18.41 16.00
N VAL A 287 7.08 -18.30 14.81
CA VAL A 287 8.28 -19.04 14.43
C VAL A 287 9.50 -18.41 15.10
N VAL A 288 9.98 -19.07 16.17
CA VAL A 288 11.11 -18.66 17.01
C VAL A 288 12.22 -19.72 16.98
N SER A 289 13.48 -19.30 17.07
CA SER A 289 14.66 -20.17 16.96
C SER A 289 15.02 -20.87 18.28
N VAL A 290 14.55 -20.35 19.41
CA VAL A 290 14.96 -20.80 20.75
C VAL A 290 14.06 -21.90 21.31
N SER A 291 14.24 -23.13 20.82
CA SER A 291 13.61 -24.35 21.38
C SER A 291 14.37 -24.95 22.57
N ASP A 292 15.68 -24.71 22.70
CA ASP A 292 16.52 -25.40 23.69
C ASP A 292 16.54 -24.72 25.07
N GLN A 293 16.23 -25.52 26.10
CA GLN A 293 15.93 -25.04 27.46
C GLN A 293 17.13 -24.61 28.31
N ASN A 294 18.38 -24.72 27.81
CA ASN A 294 19.60 -24.53 28.61
C ASN A 294 20.60 -23.46 28.11
N HIS A 295 20.28 -22.68 27.08
CA HIS A 295 21.21 -21.62 26.64
C HIS A 295 21.33 -20.50 27.68
N VAL A 296 22.53 -20.35 28.27
CA VAL A 296 22.90 -19.26 29.19
C VAL A 296 23.66 -18.21 28.41
N PHE A 297 23.21 -16.96 28.48
CA PHE A 297 23.90 -15.85 27.83
C PHE A 297 25.16 -15.45 28.61
N GLU A 298 26.28 -15.26 27.88
CA GLU A 298 27.57 -14.87 28.45
C GLU A 298 28.05 -13.52 27.90
N TRP A 299 28.39 -12.60 28.80
CA TRP A 299 28.99 -11.31 28.46
C TRP A 299 30.50 -11.40 28.67
N ILE A 300 31.25 -11.21 27.59
CA ILE A 300 32.69 -11.44 27.52
C ILE A 300 33.42 -10.08 27.61
N THR A 301 34.66 -10.06 28.07
CA THR A 301 35.49 -8.84 28.01
C THR A 301 35.90 -8.59 26.56
N PRO A 302 35.70 -7.37 25.99
CA PRO A 302 36.05 -7.09 24.61
C PRO A 302 37.56 -7.17 24.36
N ASP A 303 37.93 -7.70 23.20
CA ASP A 303 39.28 -7.54 22.65
C ASP A 303 39.44 -6.07 22.24
N GLU A 304 40.42 -5.40 22.86
CA GLU A 304 40.61 -3.97 22.67
C GLU A 304 41.24 -3.62 21.32
N GLU A 305 42.13 -4.45 20.81
CA GLU A 305 42.87 -4.14 19.58
C GLU A 305 42.01 -4.47 18.35
N VAL A 306 41.26 -5.58 18.38
CA VAL A 306 40.32 -5.91 17.30
C VAL A 306 39.15 -4.89 17.25
N LEU A 307 38.62 -4.48 18.40
CA LEU A 307 37.54 -3.47 18.46
C LEU A 307 38.03 -2.07 18.08
N LYS A 308 39.28 -1.69 18.42
CA LYS A 308 39.92 -0.47 17.91
C LYS A 308 40.08 -0.52 16.40
N ASN A 309 40.62 -1.62 15.84
CA ASN A 309 40.80 -1.75 14.40
C ASN A 309 39.47 -1.58 13.65
N PHE A 310 38.43 -2.27 14.12
CA PHE A 310 37.11 -2.19 13.50
C PHE A 310 36.50 -0.77 13.56
N LEU A 311 36.55 -0.10 14.71
CA LEU A 311 35.94 1.22 14.84
C LEU A 311 36.80 2.34 14.22
N VAL A 312 38.10 2.35 14.50
CA VAL A 312 39.01 3.43 14.09
C VAL A 312 39.46 3.27 12.64
N ASN A 313 40.02 2.10 12.29
CA ASN A 313 40.68 1.91 10.99
C ASN A 313 39.68 1.57 9.87
N GLU A 314 38.70 0.70 10.14
CA GLU A 314 37.69 0.32 9.12
C GLU A 314 36.55 1.37 9.03
N ASN A 315 36.21 2.05 10.13
CA ASN A 315 35.02 2.91 10.22
C ASN A 315 35.28 4.39 10.58
N GLY A 316 36.54 4.84 10.67
CA GLY A 316 36.89 6.26 10.84
C GLY A 316 36.55 6.87 12.20
N PHE A 317 36.30 6.07 13.25
CA PHE A 317 36.00 6.61 14.58
C PHE A 317 37.24 7.23 15.23
N ASN A 318 37.05 8.32 15.96
CA ASN A 318 38.15 8.95 16.71
C ASN A 318 38.75 7.99 17.76
N HIS A 319 40.05 7.72 17.63
CA HIS A 319 40.82 6.79 18.45
C HIS A 319 40.65 6.99 19.97
N ASP A 320 40.75 8.23 20.46
CA ASP A 320 40.71 8.52 21.90
C ASP A 320 39.32 8.32 22.49
N ARG A 321 38.27 8.64 21.72
CA ARG A 321 36.88 8.35 22.08
C ARG A 321 36.63 6.85 22.15
N VAL A 322 37.14 6.07 21.20
CA VAL A 322 37.04 4.60 21.19
C VAL A 322 37.79 4.00 22.38
N THR A 323 39.03 4.41 22.63
CA THR A 323 39.85 3.92 23.75
C THR A 323 39.17 4.21 25.10
N LYS A 324 38.66 5.44 25.30
CA LYS A 324 37.90 5.81 26.50
C LYS A 324 36.60 5.03 26.65
N ALA A 325 35.93 4.70 25.54
CA ALA A 325 34.72 3.88 25.52
C ALA A 325 35.00 2.42 25.88
N ILE A 326 36.08 1.82 25.37
CA ILE A 326 36.50 0.45 25.72
C ILE A 326 36.84 0.35 27.21
N GLY A 327 37.51 1.36 27.77
CA GLY A 327 37.77 1.45 29.21
C GLY A 327 36.49 1.42 30.06
N LYS A 328 35.41 2.07 29.60
CA LYS A 328 34.08 2.01 30.26
C LYS A 328 33.47 0.59 30.20
N ILE A 329 33.55 -0.09 29.05
CA ILE A 329 33.04 -1.46 28.89
C ILE A 329 33.78 -2.42 29.84
N LYS A 330 35.12 -2.36 29.86
CA LYS A 330 35.94 -3.18 30.76
C LYS A 330 35.61 -2.93 32.24
N ALA A 331 35.43 -1.66 32.63
CA ALA A 331 35.04 -1.30 34.00
C ALA A 331 33.62 -1.78 34.37
N ALA A 332 32.67 -1.74 33.44
CA ALA A 332 31.31 -2.27 33.62
C ALA A 332 31.32 -3.80 33.80
N ASN A 333 32.01 -4.53 32.93
CA ASN A 333 32.12 -5.99 32.99
C ASN A 333 32.78 -6.44 34.31
N TYR A 334 33.86 -5.76 34.74
CA TYR A 334 34.50 -6.04 36.04
C TYR A 334 33.54 -5.85 37.23
N ARG A 335 32.76 -4.76 37.25
CA ARG A 335 31.74 -4.53 38.30
C ARG A 335 30.65 -5.61 38.32
N SER A 336 30.25 -6.10 37.14
CA SER A 336 29.29 -7.20 37.00
C SER A 336 29.80 -8.50 37.62
N SER A 337 31.05 -8.88 37.30
CA SER A 337 31.70 -10.07 37.86
C SER A 337 31.88 -9.99 39.38
N ASN A 338 32.33 -8.86 39.92
CA ASN A 338 32.51 -8.70 41.37
C ASN A 338 31.19 -8.69 42.17
N ARG A 339 30.09 -8.19 41.60
CA ARG A 339 28.76 -8.29 42.25
C ARG A 339 28.28 -9.74 42.39
N ARG A 340 28.66 -10.63 41.45
CA ARG A 340 28.27 -12.05 41.45
C ARG A 340 28.80 -12.79 42.69
N LEU A 341 29.99 -12.44 43.19
CA LEU A 341 30.57 -13.02 44.42
C LEU A 341 29.75 -12.69 45.68
N HIS A 342 29.17 -11.49 45.76
CA HIS A 342 28.36 -11.07 46.92
C HIS A 342 26.89 -11.52 46.85
N SER A 343 26.42 -12.05 45.73
CA SER A 343 25.01 -12.42 45.52
C SER A 343 24.66 -13.87 45.84
N LEU A 344 25.54 -14.63 46.50
CA LEU A 344 25.29 -16.01 46.95
C LEU A 344 24.36 -16.06 48.17
N LYS A 345 23.12 -15.60 48.00
CA LYS A 345 21.96 -15.99 48.81
C LYS A 345 20.86 -16.43 47.85
N PRO A 346 20.46 -17.71 47.83
CA PRO A 346 19.31 -18.14 47.07
C PRO A 346 18.08 -17.33 47.48
N TRP A 347 17.42 -16.70 46.51
CA TRP A 347 16.14 -16.04 46.73
C TRP A 347 15.09 -17.13 46.95
N LEU A 348 14.92 -17.53 48.21
CA LEU A 348 13.83 -18.40 48.64
C LEU A 348 12.51 -17.75 48.19
N ARG A 349 11.79 -18.44 47.30
CA ARG A 349 10.42 -18.04 46.93
C ARG A 349 9.61 -17.98 48.22
N THR A 350 9.15 -16.80 48.59
CA THR A 350 8.15 -16.63 49.65
C THR A 350 6.83 -17.19 49.16
N SER A 351 6.58 -18.47 49.43
CA SER A 351 5.25 -19.04 49.34
C SER A 351 4.33 -18.28 50.28
N VAL A 352 3.23 -17.76 49.74
CA VAL A 352 2.17 -17.17 50.56
C VAL A 352 1.58 -18.29 51.42
N PRO A 353 1.54 -18.17 52.75
CA PRO A 353 0.97 -19.21 53.59
C PRO A 353 -0.55 -19.24 53.42
N LEU A 354 -1.04 -20.26 52.72
CA LEU A 354 -2.45 -20.63 52.69
C LEU A 354 -2.90 -20.97 54.12
N LYS A 355 -3.60 -20.04 54.78
CA LYS A 355 -4.35 -20.34 56.00
C LYS A 355 -5.51 -21.27 55.64
N SER A 356 -5.35 -22.56 55.93
CA SER A 356 -6.45 -23.49 55.98
C SER A 356 -7.47 -23.04 57.04
N LYS A 357 -8.68 -22.71 56.60
CA LYS A 357 -9.87 -22.88 57.43
C LYS A 357 -10.52 -24.18 57.01
N GLU A 358 -10.41 -25.19 57.86
CA GLU A 358 -11.20 -26.41 57.73
C GLU A 358 -12.67 -26.06 57.89
N THR A 359 -13.49 -26.46 56.91
CA THR A 359 -14.93 -26.56 57.09
C THR A 359 -15.35 -27.93 56.56
N LYS A 360 -15.75 -28.83 57.46
CA LYS A 360 -16.27 -30.15 57.10
C LYS A 360 -17.52 -30.00 56.25
N CYS A 361 -17.52 -30.57 55.05
CA CYS A 361 -18.74 -30.99 54.37
C CYS A 361 -18.72 -32.52 54.22
N GLN A 362 -19.83 -33.15 54.60
CA GLN A 362 -19.96 -34.60 54.64
C GLN A 362 -20.34 -35.17 53.27
N LEU A 363 -19.92 -36.42 53.02
CA LEU A 363 -20.36 -37.21 51.88
C LEU A 363 -21.87 -37.48 51.97
N GLY A 364 -22.59 -37.23 50.87
CA GLY A 364 -24.00 -37.56 50.71
C GLY A 364 -24.30 -37.92 49.26
N VAL A 365 -24.41 -39.22 48.98
CA VAL A 365 -24.87 -39.76 47.69
C VAL A 365 -26.40 -39.90 47.75
N PRO A 366 -27.11 -39.62 46.64
CA PRO A 366 -28.15 -40.56 46.23
C PRO A 366 -28.04 -40.96 44.75
N SER A 367 -28.43 -42.20 44.48
CA SER A 367 -28.35 -42.88 43.18
C SER A 367 -29.72 -42.98 42.48
N ALA A 368 -29.68 -42.86 41.14
CA ALA A 368 -30.45 -43.62 40.14
C ALA A 368 -31.98 -43.83 40.25
N PHE A 369 -32.70 -43.43 39.18
CA PHE A 369 -33.82 -44.14 38.52
C PHE A 369 -33.87 -43.58 37.06
N LEU A 370 -33.58 -44.29 35.95
CA LEU A 370 -34.13 -45.50 35.30
C LEU A 370 -35.48 -45.36 34.53
N ASN A 371 -35.37 -44.99 33.24
CA ASN A 371 -35.95 -45.65 32.03
C ASN A 371 -37.51 -45.79 31.86
N PRO A 372 -38.05 -46.31 30.72
CA PRO A 372 -37.59 -46.35 29.30
C PRO A 372 -38.68 -46.06 28.22
N LYS A 373 -38.28 -45.99 26.92
CA LYS A 373 -38.98 -46.37 25.62
C LYS A 373 -38.38 -45.57 24.43
N MET A 374 -38.00 -46.07 23.24
CA MET A 374 -37.84 -47.40 22.59
C MET A 374 -38.95 -47.93 21.63
N PHE A 375 -38.52 -48.30 20.40
CA PHE A 375 -39.22 -48.92 19.22
C PHE A 375 -40.32 -48.08 18.49
N SER A 376 -40.53 -48.19 17.16
CA SER A 376 -40.12 -49.21 16.16
C SER A 376 -39.82 -48.66 14.73
N LEU A 377 -39.11 -49.45 13.91
CA LEU A 377 -38.96 -49.33 12.44
C LEU A 377 -40.14 -49.94 11.66
N GLN A 378 -40.38 -49.46 10.42
CA GLN A 378 -40.37 -50.20 9.13
C GLN A 378 -40.74 -49.23 7.98
N VAL A 379 -39.86 -48.92 7.02
CA VAL A 379 -39.50 -49.65 5.78
C VAL A 379 -40.64 -49.78 4.77
N TYR A 380 -40.51 -49.11 3.62
CA TYR A 380 -40.81 -49.69 2.30
C TYR A 380 -39.88 -49.10 1.22
N MET A 381 -39.60 -49.89 0.18
CA MET A 381 -38.57 -49.62 -0.83
C MET A 381 -39.16 -49.00 -2.11
N HIS A 382 -38.34 -48.28 -2.89
CA HIS A 382 -38.12 -48.41 -4.36
C HIS A 382 -36.99 -47.42 -4.75
N LEU A 383 -35.77 -47.89 -5.07
CA LEU A 383 -35.25 -48.30 -6.39
C LEU A 383 -34.68 -47.12 -7.23
N ARG A 384 -33.45 -47.35 -7.74
CA ARG A 384 -32.51 -46.41 -8.39
C ARG A 384 -32.81 -46.21 -9.91
N PRO A 385 -31.87 -45.69 -10.73
CA PRO A 385 -31.41 -44.29 -10.90
C PRO A 385 -31.53 -43.83 -12.37
N LYS A 386 -30.98 -42.67 -12.75
CA LYS A 386 -30.24 -42.52 -14.03
C LYS A 386 -29.41 -41.23 -14.14
N LEU A 387 -28.12 -41.39 -14.44
CA LEU A 387 -27.31 -40.44 -15.19
C LEU A 387 -27.76 -40.47 -16.67
N LEU A 388 -27.54 -39.37 -17.41
CA LEU A 388 -27.03 -39.40 -18.79
C LEU A 388 -26.55 -38.02 -19.26
N TRP A 389 -25.69 -38.04 -20.27
CA TRP A 389 -24.94 -36.91 -20.86
C TRP A 389 -25.82 -35.91 -21.65
N PRO A 390 -25.32 -34.69 -21.93
CA PRO A 390 -25.87 -33.80 -22.94
C PRO A 390 -25.34 -34.11 -24.34
N SER A 391 -26.16 -33.93 -25.38
CA SER A 391 -25.67 -33.76 -26.75
C SER A 391 -26.71 -33.05 -27.65
N VAL A 392 -26.27 -31.95 -28.26
CA VAL A 392 -26.62 -31.45 -29.60
C VAL A 392 -28.10 -31.42 -30.00
N ASP A 393 -28.69 -30.22 -29.95
CA ASP A 393 -29.20 -29.57 -31.17
C ASP A 393 -29.13 -28.04 -31.00
N GLU A 394 -28.78 -27.34 -32.07
CA GLU A 394 -28.18 -25.99 -32.03
C GLU A 394 -28.83 -25.02 -33.04
N LEU A 395 -28.50 -23.73 -32.92
CA LEU A 395 -28.73 -22.64 -33.90
C LEU A 395 -30.18 -22.12 -34.15
N VAL A 396 -30.20 -20.94 -34.81
CA VAL A 396 -31.34 -20.20 -35.39
C VAL A 396 -32.22 -19.35 -34.44
N ARG A 397 -31.59 -18.39 -33.75
CA ARG A 397 -32.13 -17.02 -33.54
C ARG A 397 -30.95 -16.02 -33.58
N PRO A 398 -30.66 -15.39 -34.72
CA PRO A 398 -31.36 -14.13 -35.03
C PRO A 398 -31.61 -13.87 -36.53
N VAL A 399 -32.85 -14.00 -36.99
CA VAL A 399 -33.28 -13.62 -38.37
C VAL A 399 -34.49 -12.67 -38.37
N ASN A 400 -35.22 -12.55 -37.27
CA ASN A 400 -36.51 -11.86 -37.20
C ASN A 400 -36.45 -10.32 -36.98
N LEU A 401 -35.27 -9.69 -37.07
CA LEU A 401 -35.16 -8.22 -37.01
C LEU A 401 -34.84 -7.57 -38.37
N PHE A 402 -34.38 -8.34 -39.37
CA PHE A 402 -34.03 -7.80 -40.69
C PHE A 402 -35.19 -7.86 -41.72
N LEU A 403 -36.21 -8.68 -41.47
CA LEU A 403 -37.41 -8.80 -42.31
C LEU A 403 -38.53 -7.79 -41.98
N GLY A 404 -38.35 -6.95 -40.94
CA GLY A 404 -39.28 -5.87 -40.59
C GLY A 404 -39.11 -4.63 -41.48
N VAL A 405 -37.87 -4.21 -41.71
CA VAL A 405 -37.55 -2.93 -42.39
C VAL A 405 -37.85 -2.96 -43.90
N CYS A 406 -37.73 -4.12 -44.55
CA CYS A 406 -38.00 -4.26 -45.98
C CYS A 406 -39.50 -4.22 -46.37
N LYS A 407 -40.43 -4.08 -45.40
CA LYS A 407 -41.87 -4.00 -45.69
C LYS A 407 -42.44 -2.57 -45.80
N GLU A 408 -41.75 -1.55 -45.27
CA GLU A 408 -42.23 -0.17 -45.37
C GLU A 408 -41.77 0.55 -46.65
N LEU A 409 -40.64 0.15 -47.24
CA LEU A 409 -40.15 0.71 -48.51
C LEU A 409 -40.92 0.25 -49.77
N ALA A 410 -41.83 -0.72 -49.63
CA ALA A 410 -42.66 -1.23 -50.73
C ALA A 410 -43.97 -0.47 -50.95
N LEU A 411 -44.32 0.51 -50.10
CA LEU A 411 -45.58 1.26 -50.17
C LEU A 411 -45.47 2.67 -50.79
N PHE A 412 -44.29 3.06 -51.27
CA PHE A 412 -44.04 4.38 -51.87
C PHE A 412 -44.06 4.41 -53.42
N SER A 413 -44.74 3.43 -54.06
CA SER A 413 -44.72 3.24 -55.53
C SER A 413 -46.10 3.33 -56.20
N SER A 414 -47.05 4.06 -55.61
CA SER A 414 -48.42 4.23 -56.14
C SER A 414 -48.83 5.69 -56.40
N TYR A 415 -47.88 6.62 -56.40
CA TYR A 415 -48.06 8.00 -56.85
C TYR A 415 -46.81 8.51 -57.59
N ILE A 416 -46.82 8.46 -58.92
CA ILE A 416 -46.22 9.43 -59.86
C ILE A 416 -46.67 9.03 -61.28
N HIS A 417 -47.27 9.98 -62.00
CA HIS A 417 -47.74 9.76 -63.37
C HIS A 417 -46.61 9.98 -64.39
N VAL A 418 -46.69 9.24 -65.49
CA VAL A 418 -45.68 9.15 -66.57
C VAL A 418 -45.29 10.50 -67.19
N SER A 419 -43.98 10.69 -67.38
CA SER A 419 -43.41 11.46 -68.50
C SER A 419 -42.12 10.79 -69.00
N SER A 420 -42.00 10.64 -70.31
CA SER A 420 -41.02 9.81 -71.03
C SER A 420 -39.56 10.27 -70.95
N SER A 421 -38.62 9.34 -70.65
CA SER A 421 -37.31 9.14 -71.36
C SER A 421 -36.31 8.21 -70.61
N TRP A 422 -36.68 6.96 -70.28
CA TRP A 422 -35.78 6.04 -69.51
C TRP A 422 -35.69 4.61 -70.10
N SER A 423 -35.44 4.48 -71.40
CA SER A 423 -35.29 3.16 -72.08
C SER A 423 -33.84 2.63 -72.14
N ILE A 424 -32.87 3.31 -71.52
CA ILE A 424 -31.44 2.95 -71.59
C ILE A 424 -30.90 2.40 -70.25
N PHE A 425 -31.58 2.66 -69.12
CA PHE A 425 -31.10 2.26 -67.78
C PHE A 425 -31.29 0.77 -67.43
N PHE A 426 -32.13 0.03 -68.16
CA PHE A 426 -32.49 -1.34 -67.81
C PHE A 426 -31.48 -2.43 -68.23
N LEU A 427 -30.37 -2.08 -68.89
CA LEU A 427 -29.33 -3.04 -69.32
C LEU A 427 -28.01 -2.98 -68.52
N LEU A 428 -27.82 -1.99 -67.63
CA LEU A 428 -26.62 -1.86 -66.79
C LEU A 428 -26.85 -2.26 -65.31
N PHE A 429 -28.10 -2.28 -64.87
CA PHE A 429 -28.47 -2.59 -63.48
C PHE A 429 -27.95 -3.93 -62.92
N PRO A 430 -27.97 -5.07 -63.66
CA PRO A 430 -27.49 -6.34 -63.08
C PRO A 430 -25.98 -6.37 -62.86
N PHE A 431 -25.18 -5.61 -63.62
CA PHE A 431 -23.72 -5.56 -63.44
C PHE A 431 -23.31 -4.69 -62.24
N GLN A 432 -23.97 -3.55 -62.02
CA GLN A 432 -23.68 -2.71 -60.84
C GLN A 432 -24.16 -3.35 -59.54
N ALA A 433 -25.30 -4.07 -59.56
CA ALA A 433 -25.76 -4.82 -58.38
C ALA A 433 -24.81 -5.97 -58.00
N LEU A 434 -24.29 -6.73 -58.97
CA LEU A 434 -23.28 -7.77 -58.69
C LEU A 434 -21.97 -7.18 -58.19
N LEU A 435 -21.51 -6.06 -58.74
CA LEU A 435 -20.28 -5.40 -58.28
C LEU A 435 -20.44 -4.88 -56.84
N LEU A 436 -21.59 -4.31 -56.49
CA LEU A 436 -21.87 -3.90 -55.10
C LEU A 436 -21.93 -5.10 -54.15
N LEU A 437 -22.59 -6.20 -54.52
CA LEU A 437 -22.62 -7.42 -53.71
C LEU A 437 -21.22 -8.05 -53.56
N TYR A 438 -20.39 -7.99 -54.59
CA TYR A 438 -19.00 -8.45 -54.53
C TYR A 438 -18.12 -7.56 -53.64
N LEU A 439 -18.29 -6.24 -53.71
CA LEU A 439 -17.58 -5.28 -52.85
C LEU A 439 -18.06 -5.35 -51.40
N MET A 440 -19.36 -5.47 -51.14
CA MET A 440 -19.90 -5.70 -49.79
C MET A 440 -19.50 -7.06 -49.24
N GLY A 441 -19.40 -8.09 -50.09
CA GLY A 441 -18.88 -9.40 -49.73
C GLY A 441 -17.40 -9.36 -49.38
N LEU A 442 -16.58 -8.63 -50.14
CA LEU A 442 -15.17 -8.38 -49.82
C LEU A 442 -14.99 -7.57 -48.54
N GLN A 443 -15.79 -6.52 -48.34
CA GLN A 443 -15.78 -5.72 -47.11
C GLN A 443 -16.12 -6.60 -45.91
N ALA A 444 -17.20 -7.40 -45.98
CA ALA A 444 -17.59 -8.33 -44.92
C ALA A 444 -16.58 -9.48 -44.72
N PHE A 445 -15.81 -9.85 -45.75
CA PHE A 445 -14.74 -10.83 -45.64
C PHE A 445 -13.50 -10.25 -44.94
N PHE A 446 -13.13 -9.00 -45.27
CA PHE A 446 -12.10 -8.26 -44.53
C PHE A 446 -12.51 -7.96 -43.09
N ASP A 447 -13.77 -7.63 -42.84
CA ASP A 447 -14.32 -7.44 -41.48
C ASP A 447 -14.34 -8.76 -40.70
N MET A 448 -14.67 -9.91 -41.34
CA MET A 448 -14.56 -11.22 -40.69
C MET A 448 -13.11 -11.63 -40.41
N ASP A 449 -12.16 -11.31 -41.29
CA ASP A 449 -10.73 -11.54 -41.05
C ASP A 449 -10.19 -10.64 -39.92
N ALA A 450 -10.71 -9.41 -39.79
CA ALA A 450 -10.37 -8.50 -38.69
C ALA A 450 -10.97 -8.95 -37.35
N ILE A 451 -12.26 -9.35 -37.33
CA ILE A 451 -12.92 -9.92 -36.16
C ILE A 451 -12.29 -11.26 -35.75
N GLY A 452 -11.83 -12.06 -36.72
CA GLY A 452 -11.09 -13.30 -36.50
C GLY A 452 -9.70 -13.10 -35.88
N ARG A 453 -9.05 -11.95 -36.13
CA ARG A 453 -7.77 -11.57 -35.50
C ARG A 453 -7.94 -10.99 -34.10
N LEU A 454 -8.98 -10.20 -33.85
CA LEU A 454 -9.29 -9.61 -32.53
C LEU A 454 -9.48 -10.66 -31.41
N ASN A 455 -9.89 -11.88 -31.77
CA ASN A 455 -10.01 -13.00 -30.82
C ASN A 455 -8.71 -13.78 -30.57
N LYS A 456 -7.54 -13.33 -31.04
CA LYS A 456 -6.24 -14.03 -30.93
C LYS A 456 -5.13 -13.29 -30.20
N THR A 457 -5.33 -12.02 -29.85
CA THR A 457 -4.32 -11.20 -29.16
C THR A 457 -4.71 -10.95 -27.71
N LYS A 458 -3.82 -11.31 -26.78
CA LYS A 458 -3.99 -11.15 -25.32
C LYS A 458 -4.39 -9.73 -24.89
N TYR A 459 -3.92 -8.71 -25.63
CA TYR A 459 -4.27 -7.32 -25.42
C TYR A 459 -4.75 -6.66 -26.72
N GLU A 460 -5.73 -5.78 -26.61
CA GLU A 460 -6.36 -5.04 -27.73
C GLU A 460 -5.93 -3.57 -27.77
N CYS A 461 -5.62 -2.97 -26.61
CA CYS A 461 -5.26 -1.56 -26.48
C CYS A 461 -4.14 -1.33 -25.46
N LEU A 462 -3.36 -0.28 -25.68
CA LEU A 462 -2.30 0.20 -24.82
C LEU A 462 -2.55 1.69 -24.49
N LEU A 463 -2.82 1.99 -23.23
CA LEU A 463 -2.94 3.35 -22.70
C LEU A 463 -1.57 3.80 -22.18
N PHE A 464 -1.09 4.94 -22.65
CA PHE A 464 0.17 5.52 -22.21
C PHE A 464 -0.11 6.86 -21.52
N ASP A 465 0.30 7.00 -20.28
CA ASP A 465 0.63 8.32 -19.77
C ASP A 465 1.78 8.95 -20.57
N MET A 466 1.84 10.27 -20.56
CA MET A 466 2.78 11.04 -21.36
C MET A 466 3.97 11.57 -20.55
N ASP A 467 3.69 12.18 -19.40
CA ASP A 467 4.61 13.04 -18.67
C ASP A 467 5.48 12.22 -17.74
N ASP A 468 6.80 12.37 -17.84
CA ASP A 468 7.79 11.51 -17.16
C ASP A 468 7.73 10.00 -17.54
N THR A 469 6.71 9.58 -18.32
CA THR A 469 6.49 8.24 -18.88
C THR A 469 7.07 8.05 -20.29
N LEU A 470 6.69 8.87 -21.29
CA LEU A 470 7.21 8.76 -22.67
C LEU A 470 8.57 9.44 -22.83
N TYR A 471 8.89 10.38 -21.95
CA TYR A 471 10.17 11.05 -21.84
C TYR A 471 10.57 11.08 -20.36
N PRO A 472 11.86 11.03 -19.99
CA PRO A 472 12.24 10.91 -18.58
C PRO A 472 12.12 12.25 -17.82
N MET A 473 11.84 12.16 -16.52
CA MET A 473 11.84 13.30 -15.57
C MET A 473 13.11 14.17 -15.61
N SER A 474 14.25 13.60 -16.01
CA SER A 474 15.52 14.31 -16.19
C SER A 474 15.50 15.39 -17.29
N THR A 475 14.45 15.46 -18.11
CA THR A 475 14.19 16.59 -19.03
C THR A 475 13.85 17.90 -18.29
N GLY A 476 13.30 17.79 -17.07
CA GLY A 476 12.87 18.92 -16.25
C GLY A 476 11.65 19.67 -16.79
N ILE A 477 10.80 19.03 -17.61
CA ILE A 477 9.50 19.58 -18.03
C ILE A 477 8.57 19.67 -16.81
N ASN A 478 8.44 18.59 -16.03
CA ASN A 478 7.68 18.55 -14.77
C ASN A 478 8.07 19.70 -13.82
N TYR A 479 9.38 19.90 -13.58
CA TYR A 479 9.90 21.01 -12.77
C TYR A 479 9.47 22.39 -13.29
N ALA A 480 9.51 22.60 -14.62
CA ALA A 480 9.07 23.86 -15.22
C ALA A 480 7.55 24.05 -15.11
N CYS A 481 6.77 22.98 -15.29
CA CYS A 481 5.31 23.00 -15.10
C CYS A 481 4.96 23.39 -13.66
N ARG A 482 5.55 22.71 -12.67
CA ARG A 482 5.40 23.04 -11.25
C ARG A 482 5.74 24.51 -10.97
N LYS A 483 6.86 25.01 -11.48
CA LYS A 483 7.27 26.42 -11.30
C LYS A 483 6.25 27.38 -11.91
N ASN A 484 5.68 27.07 -13.06
CA ASN A 484 4.65 27.91 -13.69
C ASN A 484 3.33 27.87 -12.90
N ILE A 485 2.95 26.73 -12.29
CA ILE A 485 1.80 26.64 -11.36
C ILE A 485 2.04 27.52 -10.12
N GLU A 486 3.23 27.42 -9.52
CA GLU A 486 3.60 28.23 -8.36
C GLU A 486 3.61 29.74 -8.71
N GLU A 487 4.14 30.13 -9.88
CA GLU A 487 4.04 31.50 -10.40
C GLU A 487 2.59 31.95 -10.64
N TYR A 488 1.71 31.08 -11.12
CA TYR A 488 0.30 31.40 -11.34
C TYR A 488 -0.43 31.67 -10.02
N MET A 489 -0.22 30.81 -9.02
CA MET A 489 -0.79 30.96 -7.67
C MET A 489 -0.36 32.26 -6.99
N LEU A 490 0.90 32.69 -7.20
CA LEU A 490 1.42 33.95 -6.69
C LEU A 490 0.82 35.18 -7.41
N GLN A 491 0.72 35.13 -8.75
CA GLN A 491 0.42 36.31 -9.57
C GLN A 491 -1.07 36.55 -9.80
N PHE A 492 -1.88 35.48 -9.90
CA PHE A 492 -3.29 35.56 -10.30
C PHE A 492 -4.26 35.14 -9.19
N LEU A 493 -3.80 34.33 -8.21
CA LEU A 493 -4.63 33.88 -7.08
C LEU A 493 -4.26 34.57 -5.75
N GLU A 494 -3.27 35.47 -5.77
CA GLU A 494 -2.77 36.24 -4.62
C GLU A 494 -2.42 35.39 -3.38
N ILE A 495 -2.01 34.13 -3.58
CA ILE A 495 -1.66 33.21 -2.49
C ILE A 495 -0.28 33.58 -1.92
N ASP A 496 -0.16 33.60 -0.58
CA ASP A 496 1.10 33.95 0.09
C ASP A 496 2.26 33.04 -0.32
N ALA A 497 3.41 33.64 -0.61
CA ALA A 497 4.57 32.95 -1.15
C ALA A 497 5.19 31.89 -0.22
N SER A 498 4.93 31.95 1.08
CA SER A 498 5.32 30.91 2.03
C SER A 498 4.39 29.68 2.00
N GLU A 499 3.14 29.85 1.56
CA GLU A 499 2.12 28.81 1.50
C GLU A 499 2.09 28.07 0.16
N VAL A 500 2.41 28.75 -0.95
CA VAL A 500 2.31 28.18 -2.32
C VAL A 500 2.99 26.80 -2.47
N PRO A 501 4.27 26.57 -2.09
CA PRO A 501 4.91 25.26 -2.29
C PRO A 501 4.28 24.14 -1.46
N ARG A 502 3.75 24.47 -0.27
CA ARG A 502 3.04 23.56 0.63
C ARG A 502 1.68 23.20 0.04
N MET A 503 0.94 24.20 -0.43
CA MET A 503 -0.36 24.02 -1.07
C MET A 503 -0.25 23.17 -2.34
N CYS A 504 0.71 23.45 -3.24
CA CYS A 504 0.95 22.60 -4.43
C CYS A 504 1.08 21.11 -4.07
N LEU A 505 1.87 20.80 -3.04
CA LEU A 505 2.09 19.42 -2.60
C LEU A 505 0.85 18.78 -1.98
N GLU A 506 0.16 19.50 -1.09
CA GLU A 506 -1.06 19.00 -0.43
C GLU A 506 -2.20 18.81 -1.43
N LEU A 507 -2.40 19.75 -2.35
CA LEU A 507 -3.43 19.68 -3.39
C LEU A 507 -3.15 18.58 -4.41
N TYR A 508 -1.92 18.43 -4.89
CA TYR A 508 -1.52 17.28 -5.72
C TYR A 508 -1.76 15.95 -4.98
N LYS A 509 -1.40 15.89 -3.69
CA LYS A 509 -1.58 14.67 -2.89
C LYS A 509 -3.05 14.30 -2.70
N GLU A 510 -3.94 15.27 -2.48
CA GLU A 510 -5.35 14.97 -2.21
C GLU A 510 -6.17 14.81 -3.51
N TYR A 511 -5.94 15.67 -4.51
CA TYR A 511 -6.77 15.79 -5.71
C TYR A 511 -6.13 15.29 -7.02
N GLY A 512 -4.87 14.85 -6.99
CA GLY A 512 -4.15 14.37 -8.18
C GLY A 512 -3.49 15.47 -9.01
N THR A 513 -4.05 16.68 -9.05
CA THR A 513 -3.39 17.87 -9.61
C THR A 513 -3.60 19.08 -8.71
N THR A 514 -2.66 20.04 -8.75
CA THR A 514 -2.82 21.32 -8.04
C THR A 514 -4.05 22.08 -8.53
N MET A 515 -4.32 22.06 -9.85
CA MET A 515 -5.48 22.73 -10.43
C MET A 515 -6.81 22.18 -9.91
N ALA A 516 -6.97 20.85 -9.89
CA ALA A 516 -8.16 20.20 -9.33
C ALA A 516 -8.37 20.60 -7.86
N GLY A 517 -7.29 20.65 -7.07
CA GLY A 517 -7.36 21.08 -5.68
C GLY A 517 -7.67 22.57 -5.50
N LEU A 518 -7.15 23.46 -6.35
CA LEU A 518 -7.50 24.89 -6.30
C LEU A 518 -8.98 25.11 -6.62
N LYS A 519 -9.52 24.40 -7.61
CA LYS A 519 -10.95 24.43 -7.93
C LYS A 519 -11.81 23.86 -6.81
N ALA A 520 -11.37 22.77 -6.18
CA ALA A 520 -12.02 22.20 -4.99
C ALA A 520 -12.05 23.17 -3.79
N LEU A 521 -11.00 23.98 -3.60
CA LEU A 521 -10.95 25.05 -2.60
C LEU A 521 -11.79 26.29 -2.97
N GLY A 522 -12.40 26.34 -4.16
CA GLY A 522 -13.25 27.45 -4.61
C GLY A 522 -12.50 28.60 -5.32
N TYR A 523 -11.23 28.42 -5.72
CA TYR A 523 -10.54 29.42 -6.53
C TYR A 523 -11.14 29.48 -7.95
N GLY A 524 -11.68 30.64 -8.30
CA GLY A 524 -12.22 30.92 -9.63
C GLY A 524 -11.15 31.45 -10.58
N PHE A 525 -10.88 30.70 -11.65
CA PHE A 525 -10.02 31.09 -12.78
C PHE A 525 -10.47 30.33 -14.02
N ASP A 526 -10.12 30.82 -15.22
CA ASP A 526 -10.40 30.09 -16.45
C ASP A 526 -9.41 28.92 -16.66
N ASN A 527 -9.91 27.78 -17.13
CA ASN A 527 -9.07 26.58 -17.30
C ASN A 527 -8.07 26.76 -18.46
N ASP A 528 -8.52 27.33 -19.58
CA ASP A 528 -7.69 27.48 -20.77
C ASP A 528 -6.61 28.54 -20.53
N GLU A 529 -6.93 29.62 -19.80
CA GLU A 529 -5.94 30.61 -19.34
C GLU A 529 -4.89 30.00 -18.40
N PHE A 530 -5.31 29.15 -17.44
CA PHE A 530 -4.39 28.44 -16.54
C PHE A 530 -3.44 27.54 -17.33
N HIS A 531 -3.98 26.71 -18.24
CA HIS A 531 -3.18 25.80 -19.05
C HIS A 531 -2.27 26.55 -20.04
N ALA A 532 -2.74 27.63 -20.67
CA ALA A 532 -1.92 28.48 -21.52
C ALA A 532 -0.75 29.13 -20.77
N PHE A 533 -0.95 29.54 -19.51
CA PHE A 533 0.13 30.06 -18.67
C PHE A 533 1.10 28.95 -18.22
N VAL A 534 0.57 27.81 -17.77
CA VAL A 534 1.37 26.74 -17.16
C VAL A 534 2.13 25.92 -18.21
N HIS A 535 1.46 25.47 -19.27
CA HIS A 535 2.06 24.63 -20.31
C HIS A 535 2.57 25.43 -21.53
N GLY A 536 1.99 26.59 -21.84
CA GLY A 536 2.47 27.46 -22.94
C GLY A 536 3.85 28.06 -22.70
N ARG A 537 4.36 28.01 -21.46
CA ARG A 537 5.69 28.52 -21.04
C ARG A 537 6.74 27.41 -20.80
N LEU A 538 6.47 26.16 -21.21
CA LEU A 538 7.38 25.05 -20.97
C LEU A 538 8.59 25.04 -21.93
N PRO A 539 9.77 24.55 -21.48
CA PRO A 539 11.00 24.50 -22.28
C PRO A 539 11.02 23.29 -23.23
N TYR A 540 10.07 23.26 -24.17
CA TYR A 540 9.90 22.17 -25.15
C TYR A 540 11.13 21.90 -26.02
N GLU A 541 12.07 22.85 -26.12
CA GLU A 541 13.36 22.68 -26.80
C GLU A 541 14.29 21.65 -26.13
N ARG A 542 13.97 21.23 -24.90
CA ARG A 542 14.67 20.13 -24.20
C ARG A 542 14.24 18.75 -24.68
N LEU A 543 13.00 18.63 -25.16
CA LEU A 543 12.50 17.40 -25.76
C LEU A 543 13.12 17.26 -27.16
N LYS A 544 13.61 16.06 -27.45
CA LYS A 544 14.29 15.72 -28.71
C LYS A 544 13.57 14.53 -29.35
N PRO A 545 13.58 14.42 -30.70
CA PRO A 545 13.00 13.28 -31.36
C PRO A 545 13.61 11.97 -30.88
N ASP A 546 12.76 11.00 -30.55
CA ASP A 546 13.17 9.67 -30.10
C ASP A 546 12.85 8.62 -31.18
N PRO A 547 13.75 8.38 -32.13
CA PRO A 547 13.52 7.40 -33.19
C PRO A 547 13.51 5.95 -32.65
N VAL A 548 14.00 5.68 -31.44
CA VAL A 548 14.00 4.33 -30.87
C VAL A 548 12.61 4.03 -30.32
N LEU A 549 12.09 4.92 -29.46
CA LEU A 549 10.72 4.84 -28.96
C LEU A 549 9.69 4.87 -30.12
N ARG A 550 9.92 5.72 -31.12
CA ARG A 550 9.06 5.79 -32.31
C ARG A 550 8.95 4.45 -33.03
N ASN A 551 10.08 3.84 -33.36
CA ASN A 551 10.10 2.54 -34.05
C ASN A 551 9.50 1.43 -33.17
N LEU A 552 9.70 1.50 -31.85
CA LEU A 552 9.10 0.56 -30.90
C LEU A 552 7.57 0.67 -30.92
N LEU A 553 7.00 1.86 -30.79
CA LEU A 553 5.54 2.11 -30.80
C LEU A 553 4.89 1.75 -32.14
N LEU A 554 5.52 2.11 -33.27
CA LEU A 554 5.04 1.73 -34.61
C LEU A 554 5.05 0.21 -34.82
N SER A 555 5.93 -0.53 -34.15
CA SER A 555 5.99 -1.99 -34.29
C SER A 555 4.91 -2.73 -33.50
N MET A 556 4.18 -2.07 -32.60
CA MET A 556 3.11 -2.69 -31.80
C MET A 556 1.80 -2.74 -32.61
N PRO A 557 1.17 -3.92 -32.80
CA PRO A 557 -0.05 -4.04 -33.59
C PRO A 557 -1.32 -3.49 -32.92
N GLN A 558 -1.32 -3.32 -31.58
CA GLN A 558 -2.48 -2.87 -30.80
C GLN A 558 -2.79 -1.37 -31.00
N ARG A 559 -4.03 -0.98 -30.68
CA ARG A 559 -4.45 0.42 -30.55
C ARG A 559 -3.63 1.09 -29.45
N LYS A 560 -3.17 2.32 -29.68
CA LYS A 560 -2.31 3.08 -28.76
C LYS A 560 -2.95 4.44 -28.50
N ILE A 561 -3.21 4.79 -27.25
CA ILE A 561 -3.91 6.02 -26.85
C ILE A 561 -3.12 6.70 -25.74
N ILE A 562 -2.96 8.03 -25.82
CA ILE A 562 -2.40 8.83 -24.72
C ILE A 562 -3.49 9.04 -23.65
N PHE A 563 -3.14 8.96 -22.38
CA PHE A 563 -4.00 9.28 -21.25
C PHE A 563 -3.25 10.15 -20.21
N THR A 564 -3.34 11.47 -20.38
CA THR A 564 -2.67 12.48 -19.55
C THR A 564 -3.66 13.35 -18.77
N ASN A 565 -3.19 13.93 -17.66
CA ASN A 565 -3.89 14.98 -16.92
C ASN A 565 -3.71 16.39 -17.53
N ALA A 566 -2.82 16.56 -18.51
CA ALA A 566 -2.59 17.83 -19.19
C ALA A 566 -3.67 18.14 -20.24
N ASP A 567 -3.68 19.37 -20.75
CA ASP A 567 -4.50 19.75 -21.92
C ASP A 567 -3.92 19.17 -23.22
N LYS A 568 -4.75 19.25 -24.26
CA LYS A 568 -4.40 18.82 -25.60
C LYS A 568 -3.24 19.59 -26.21
N ALA A 569 -3.14 20.91 -25.99
CA ALA A 569 -2.07 21.70 -26.61
C ALA A 569 -0.70 21.36 -26.03
N HIS A 570 -0.61 21.01 -24.74
CA HIS A 570 0.59 20.40 -24.17
C HIS A 570 0.93 19.06 -24.83
N ALA A 571 -0.06 18.17 -24.95
CA ALA A 571 0.14 16.84 -25.52
C ALA A 571 0.62 16.87 -26.98
N ASP A 572 -0.02 17.70 -27.82
CA ASP A 572 0.37 17.91 -29.21
C ASP A 572 1.81 18.46 -29.31
N GLN A 573 2.24 19.37 -28.42
CA GLN A 573 3.63 19.85 -28.39
C GLN A 573 4.62 18.74 -27.98
N VAL A 574 4.32 17.92 -26.98
CA VAL A 574 5.21 16.84 -26.53
C VAL A 574 5.38 15.80 -27.64
N LEU A 575 4.29 15.31 -28.21
CA LEU A 575 4.31 14.30 -29.29
C LEU A 575 5.11 14.80 -30.50
N SER A 576 4.89 16.06 -30.90
CA SER A 576 5.60 16.65 -32.04
C SER A 576 7.11 16.83 -31.81
N ARG A 577 7.51 17.15 -30.57
CA ARG A 577 8.94 17.27 -30.20
C ARG A 577 9.65 15.92 -30.10
N LEU A 578 8.93 14.88 -29.67
CA LEU A 578 9.43 13.50 -29.64
C LEU A 578 9.35 12.81 -31.01
N GLY A 579 8.58 13.35 -31.96
CA GLY A 579 8.36 12.77 -33.29
C GLY A 579 7.43 11.56 -33.26
N LEU A 580 6.38 11.63 -32.45
CA LEU A 580 5.45 10.53 -32.15
C LEU A 580 4.00 10.82 -32.60
N ASP A 581 3.76 11.88 -33.39
CA ASP A 581 2.43 12.39 -33.77
C ASP A 581 1.52 11.34 -34.43
N ASP A 582 2.10 10.40 -35.18
CA ASP A 582 1.42 9.30 -35.88
C ASP A 582 1.55 7.93 -35.20
N CYS A 583 2.08 7.89 -33.97
CA CYS A 583 2.18 6.64 -33.18
C CYS A 583 0.89 6.30 -32.42
N PHE A 584 -0.02 7.26 -32.21
CA PHE A 584 -1.19 7.15 -31.34
C PHE A 584 -2.48 7.41 -32.12
N GLU A 585 -3.53 6.65 -31.81
CA GLU A 585 -4.87 6.76 -32.42
C GLU A 585 -5.66 7.94 -31.85
N GLY A 586 -5.42 8.29 -30.58
CA GLY A 586 -6.13 9.35 -29.88
C GLY A 586 -5.43 9.79 -28.60
N ILE A 587 -5.92 10.92 -28.06
CA ILE A 587 -5.43 11.53 -26.82
C ILE A 587 -6.63 11.75 -25.90
N ILE A 588 -6.58 11.15 -24.72
CA ILE A 588 -7.44 11.43 -23.59
C ILE A 588 -6.67 12.41 -22.70
N CYS A 589 -7.12 13.65 -22.70
CA CYS A 589 -6.55 14.81 -22.02
C CYS A 589 -7.62 15.51 -21.18
N PHE A 590 -7.23 16.58 -20.47
CA PHE A 590 -8.09 17.37 -19.59
C PHE A 590 -9.47 17.67 -20.20
N GLU A 591 -9.51 18.20 -21.43
CA GLU A 591 -10.74 18.63 -22.12
C GLU A 591 -11.67 17.45 -22.47
N THR A 592 -11.10 16.27 -22.75
CA THR A 592 -11.91 15.06 -23.04
C THR A 592 -12.52 14.44 -21.78
N LEU A 593 -11.84 14.58 -20.64
CA LEU A 593 -12.35 14.13 -19.33
C LEU A 593 -13.30 15.15 -18.69
N ASN A 594 -13.13 16.43 -19.02
CA ASN A 594 -13.84 17.57 -18.44
C ASN A 594 -14.47 18.43 -19.55
N PRO A 595 -15.41 17.88 -20.35
CA PRO A 595 -16.06 18.65 -21.40
C PRO A 595 -16.84 19.83 -20.81
N PRO A 596 -16.94 20.97 -21.53
CA PRO A 596 -17.71 22.12 -21.08
C PRO A 596 -19.19 21.74 -20.91
N PHE A 597 -19.82 22.28 -19.88
CA PHE A 597 -21.19 21.94 -19.49
C PHE A 597 -22.20 22.47 -20.54
N GLU A 598 -22.80 21.59 -21.34
CA GLU A 598 -23.96 21.97 -22.15
C GLU A 598 -25.20 22.16 -21.24
N PRO A 599 -25.85 23.34 -21.24
CA PRO A 599 -27.03 23.57 -20.41
C PRO A 599 -28.23 22.79 -20.97
N ASN A 600 -28.48 21.62 -20.40
CA ASN A 600 -29.61 20.77 -20.76
C ASN A 600 -30.94 21.44 -20.34
N SER A 601 -31.93 21.42 -21.23
CA SER A 601 -33.10 22.29 -21.25
C SER A 601 -34.22 21.99 -20.22
N TYR A 602 -33.85 21.68 -18.96
CA TYR A 602 -34.79 21.25 -17.91
C TYR A 602 -34.90 22.15 -16.67
N GLU A 603 -34.20 23.29 -16.61
CA GLU A 603 -34.29 24.25 -15.47
C GLU A 603 -34.98 25.59 -15.82
N ASP A 604 -35.44 25.76 -17.06
CA ASP A 604 -35.97 27.04 -17.57
C ASP A 604 -37.42 27.38 -17.13
N GLU A 605 -38.11 26.45 -16.44
CA GLU A 605 -39.44 26.69 -15.87
C GLU A 605 -39.42 27.34 -14.47
N VAL A 606 -38.31 27.21 -13.72
CA VAL A 606 -38.22 27.76 -12.35
C VAL A 606 -37.82 29.24 -12.37
N TYR A 607 -36.91 29.62 -13.27
CA TYR A 607 -36.38 30.99 -13.34
C TYR A 607 -37.33 32.01 -13.98
N LYS A 608 -38.42 31.56 -14.61
CA LYS A 608 -39.40 32.43 -15.28
C LYS A 608 -40.45 33.03 -14.35
N CYS A 609 -40.47 32.64 -13.08
CA CYS A 609 -41.44 33.07 -12.07
C CYS A 609 -40.90 34.10 -11.06
N LEU A 610 -39.63 34.54 -11.20
CA LEU A 610 -38.96 35.42 -10.23
C LEU A 610 -38.51 36.78 -10.82
N SER A 611 -38.88 37.10 -12.05
CA SER A 611 -38.50 38.34 -12.75
C SER A 611 -39.61 39.41 -12.73
N SER A 612 -39.98 39.88 -11.53
CA SER A 612 -40.77 41.12 -11.38
C SER A 612 -40.51 41.86 -10.06
N GLU A 613 -39.79 42.98 -10.18
CA GLU A 613 -39.70 44.14 -9.27
C GLU A 613 -38.85 44.00 -7.97
N GLU A 614 -37.87 44.91 -7.83
CA GLU A 614 -37.09 45.19 -6.61
C GLU A 614 -37.73 46.34 -5.78
N PRO A 615 -37.16 46.79 -4.64
CA PRO A 615 -37.04 46.06 -3.38
C PRO A 615 -37.60 46.90 -2.21
N ASP A 616 -37.81 46.30 -1.03
CA ASP A 616 -37.84 47.10 0.22
C ASP A 616 -37.22 46.37 1.41
N TYR A 617 -36.52 47.13 2.25
CA TYR A 617 -35.80 46.66 3.42
C TYR A 617 -36.66 46.82 4.68
N ASN A 618 -36.60 45.81 5.56
CA ASN A 618 -37.26 45.71 6.87
C ASN A 618 -38.74 45.26 6.86
N LEU A 619 -38.95 43.94 6.96
CA LEU A 619 -39.90 43.45 7.95
C LEU A 619 -39.31 42.29 8.76
N LEU A 620 -39.55 42.36 10.07
CA LEU A 620 -38.89 41.66 11.15
C LEU A 620 -38.94 40.12 11.08
N PHE A 621 -37.85 39.52 11.58
CA PHE A 621 -37.85 38.47 12.59
C PHE A 621 -39.23 37.97 13.07
N SER A 622 -39.58 36.72 12.74
CA SER A 622 -40.09 35.76 13.73
C SER A 622 -40.08 34.33 13.17
N ASP A 623 -39.44 33.43 13.92
CA ASP A 623 -39.66 31.98 14.06
C ASP A 623 -40.48 31.25 12.97
N SER A 624 -39.98 30.22 12.29
CA SER A 624 -39.55 28.98 12.97
C SER A 624 -39.09 27.89 11.97
N GLU A 625 -38.02 27.20 12.34
CA GLU A 625 -37.87 25.73 12.29
C GLU A 625 -38.63 24.94 11.19
N ARG A 626 -37.99 24.78 10.03
CA ARG A 626 -37.73 23.46 9.39
C ARG A 626 -36.92 23.61 8.09
N LYS A 627 -36.11 22.59 7.78
CA LYS A 627 -35.22 22.45 6.59
C LYS A 627 -33.82 23.11 6.68
N ALA A 628 -33.25 23.15 7.87
CA ALA A 628 -31.79 23.06 8.05
C ALA A 628 -31.47 21.72 8.73
N ASP A 629 -31.75 20.61 8.03
CA ASP A 629 -31.54 19.23 8.50
C ASP A 629 -31.44 18.27 7.31
N ALA A 630 -30.37 18.42 6.52
CA ALA A 630 -29.86 17.38 5.62
C ALA A 630 -28.40 17.70 5.27
N ILE A 631 -27.54 16.68 5.26
CA ILE A 631 -26.11 16.75 4.92
C ILE A 631 -25.23 17.47 5.98
N TYR A 632 -25.22 16.90 7.18
CA TYR A 632 -24.00 16.81 8.00
C TYR A 632 -23.70 15.33 8.26
N ASP A 633 -22.58 14.83 7.75
CA ASP A 633 -22.04 13.51 8.10
C ASP A 633 -20.77 13.71 8.95
N GLU A 634 -20.87 13.46 10.25
CA GLU A 634 -19.82 13.77 11.24
C GLU A 634 -18.64 12.77 11.23
N ASN A 635 -18.31 12.11 10.11
CA ASN A 635 -17.32 11.01 10.09
C ASN A 635 -16.36 10.97 8.89
N ASP A 636 -16.04 12.10 8.24
CA ASP A 636 -14.87 12.20 7.35
C ASP A 636 -13.85 13.22 7.91
N ASP A 637 -12.59 12.80 8.06
CA ASP A 637 -11.51 13.60 8.67
C ASP A 637 -10.72 14.39 7.60
N SER A 638 -11.28 14.48 6.39
CA SER A 638 -10.86 15.33 5.27
C SER A 638 -11.76 16.58 5.22
N LEU A 639 -11.31 17.66 5.85
CA LEU A 639 -12.00 18.96 5.96
C LEU A 639 -12.15 19.74 4.64
N LEU A 640 -12.04 19.10 3.47
CA LEU A 640 -11.95 19.77 2.18
C LEU A 640 -13.00 19.26 1.16
N PRO A 641 -13.53 20.13 0.25
CA PRO A 641 -14.57 19.73 -0.69
C PRO A 641 -14.07 18.76 -1.76
N LYS A 642 -14.96 17.95 -2.35
CA LYS A 642 -14.60 17.15 -3.52
C LYS A 642 -14.37 18.04 -4.75
N SER A 643 -13.29 17.76 -5.50
CA SER A 643 -13.01 18.39 -6.80
C SER A 643 -14.14 18.11 -7.80
N GLN A 644 -14.47 19.13 -8.61
CA GLN A 644 -15.30 18.99 -9.80
C GLN A 644 -14.51 18.57 -11.04
N ILE A 645 -13.17 18.74 -11.02
CA ILE A 645 -12.27 18.27 -12.08
C ILE A 645 -12.01 16.78 -11.89
N LEU A 646 -12.21 16.04 -12.98
CA LEU A 646 -11.89 14.64 -13.15
C LEU A 646 -10.46 14.48 -13.69
N CYS A 647 -9.58 13.87 -12.90
CA CYS A 647 -8.19 13.62 -13.27
C CYS A 647 -7.62 12.41 -12.52
N LYS A 648 -6.54 11.82 -13.05
CA LYS A 648 -5.77 10.76 -12.37
C LYS A 648 -5.21 11.33 -11.04
N PRO A 649 -5.21 10.56 -9.93
CA PRO A 649 -5.46 9.13 -9.82
C PRO A 649 -6.90 8.78 -9.37
N SER A 650 -7.92 9.59 -9.62
CA SER A 650 -9.30 9.21 -9.25
C SER A 650 -9.74 7.94 -10.01
N LEU A 651 -10.46 7.02 -9.35
CA LEU A 651 -10.96 5.80 -9.99
C LEU A 651 -11.96 6.18 -11.10
N GLU A 652 -12.76 7.20 -10.82
CA GLU A 652 -13.73 7.81 -11.72
C GLU A 652 -13.06 8.29 -13.02
N SER A 653 -11.83 8.85 -12.98
CA SER A 653 -11.09 9.23 -14.19
C SER A 653 -10.59 8.03 -15.01
N MET A 654 -10.25 6.93 -14.34
CA MET A 654 -9.85 5.68 -15.01
C MET A 654 -11.06 5.05 -15.72
N GLU A 655 -12.20 4.99 -15.03
CA GLU A 655 -13.46 4.51 -15.59
C GLU A 655 -13.93 5.37 -16.79
N ALA A 656 -13.82 6.69 -16.69
CA ALA A 656 -14.12 7.60 -17.81
C ALA A 656 -13.16 7.39 -18.99
N ALA A 657 -11.86 7.23 -18.76
CA ALA A 657 -10.89 6.97 -19.83
C ALA A 657 -11.15 5.63 -20.54
N ILE A 658 -11.52 4.58 -19.81
CA ILE A 658 -11.93 3.28 -20.37
C ILE A 658 -13.17 3.43 -21.26
N GLN A 659 -14.16 4.22 -20.83
CA GLN A 659 -15.37 4.50 -21.61
C GLN A 659 -15.07 5.33 -22.87
N ILE A 660 -14.25 6.38 -22.76
CA ILE A 660 -13.86 7.25 -23.89
C ILE A 660 -13.03 6.48 -24.93
N ALA A 661 -12.09 5.63 -24.49
CA ALA A 661 -11.28 4.78 -25.36
C ALA A 661 -12.09 3.64 -26.02
N ASN A 662 -13.24 3.29 -25.43
CA ASN A 662 -14.07 2.13 -25.76
C ASN A 662 -13.24 0.83 -25.80
N VAL A 663 -12.75 0.41 -24.63
CA VAL A 663 -11.86 -0.76 -24.46
C VAL A 663 -12.33 -1.71 -23.36
N ASP A 664 -12.00 -3.00 -23.45
CA ASP A 664 -12.08 -3.92 -22.32
C ASP A 664 -10.87 -3.67 -21.40
N PRO A 665 -11.06 -3.27 -20.12
CA PRO A 665 -9.93 -3.04 -19.22
C PRO A 665 -9.06 -4.29 -19.02
N LYS A 666 -9.63 -5.50 -19.07
CA LYS A 666 -8.87 -6.75 -18.89
C LYS A 666 -7.91 -7.05 -20.04
N LYS A 667 -8.18 -6.49 -21.23
CA LYS A 667 -7.36 -6.59 -22.44
C LYS A 667 -6.59 -5.29 -22.74
N THR A 668 -6.48 -4.41 -21.75
CA THR A 668 -5.82 -3.11 -21.89
C THR A 668 -4.65 -2.99 -20.94
N ILE A 669 -3.47 -2.63 -21.46
CA ILE A 669 -2.30 -2.30 -20.64
C ILE A 669 -2.25 -0.79 -20.41
N PHE A 670 -1.97 -0.35 -19.19
CA PHE A 670 -1.75 1.04 -18.81
C PHE A 670 -0.33 1.25 -18.30
N PHE A 671 0.41 2.13 -18.98
CA PHE A 671 1.78 2.55 -18.65
C PHE A 671 1.75 3.94 -18.03
N ASP A 672 2.32 4.09 -16.83
CA ASP A 672 2.35 5.36 -16.08
C ASP A 672 3.54 5.33 -15.09
N ASP A 673 4.16 6.48 -14.82
CA ASP A 673 5.28 6.62 -13.87
C ASP A 673 4.80 6.69 -12.41
N SER A 674 3.54 7.06 -12.20
CA SER A 674 3.00 7.34 -10.88
C SER A 674 2.37 6.09 -10.24
N VAL A 675 2.95 5.69 -9.11
CA VAL A 675 2.42 4.60 -8.26
C VAL A 675 0.93 4.79 -7.92
N ARG A 676 0.47 6.04 -7.80
CA ARG A 676 -0.93 6.37 -7.50
C ARG A 676 -1.85 6.12 -8.68
N ASN A 677 -1.43 6.52 -9.88
CA ASN A 677 -2.19 6.29 -11.10
C ASN A 677 -2.26 4.79 -11.40
N ILE A 678 -1.13 4.08 -11.28
CA ILE A 678 -1.03 2.63 -11.45
C ILE A 678 -1.97 1.88 -10.49
N ALA A 679 -1.98 2.23 -9.19
CA ALA A 679 -2.90 1.62 -8.22
C ALA A 679 -4.38 1.82 -8.59
N SER A 680 -4.74 2.98 -9.13
CA SER A 680 -6.12 3.29 -9.53
C SER A 680 -6.51 2.66 -10.87
N GLY A 681 -5.59 2.59 -11.85
CA GLY A 681 -5.80 1.82 -13.08
C GLY A 681 -5.99 0.33 -12.78
N LYS A 682 -5.24 -0.20 -11.81
CA LYS A 682 -5.43 -1.59 -11.35
C LYS A 682 -6.79 -1.80 -10.70
N ALA A 683 -7.27 -0.84 -9.91
CA ALA A 683 -8.60 -0.87 -9.33
C ALA A 683 -9.72 -0.80 -10.39
N ALA A 684 -9.48 -0.10 -11.51
CA ALA A 684 -10.36 -0.08 -12.70
C ALA A 684 -10.29 -1.38 -13.55
N GLY A 685 -9.45 -2.35 -13.16
CA GLY A 685 -9.32 -3.65 -13.82
C GLY A 685 -8.30 -3.72 -14.96
N LEU A 686 -7.49 -2.68 -15.17
CA LEU A 686 -6.43 -2.63 -16.18
C LEU A 686 -5.27 -3.57 -15.81
N HIS A 687 -4.55 -4.06 -16.83
CA HIS A 687 -3.18 -4.54 -16.64
C HIS A 687 -2.27 -3.31 -16.52
N THR A 688 -1.36 -3.25 -15.55
CA THR A 688 -0.64 -2.00 -15.23
C THR A 688 0.87 -2.17 -15.14
N VAL A 689 1.60 -1.19 -15.67
CA VAL A 689 3.06 -1.22 -15.81
C VAL A 689 3.64 0.09 -15.27
N ILE A 690 4.37 0.01 -14.14
CA ILE A 690 5.07 1.16 -13.59
C ILE A 690 6.32 1.47 -14.44
N VAL A 691 6.46 2.70 -14.91
CA VAL A 691 7.60 3.15 -15.74
C VAL A 691 8.58 3.97 -14.89
N GLY A 692 9.87 3.92 -15.23
CA GLY A 692 10.95 4.59 -14.48
C GLY A 692 11.48 3.82 -13.25
N SER A 693 10.97 2.61 -12.98
CA SER A 693 11.32 1.81 -11.79
C SER A 693 11.69 0.36 -12.15
N SER A 694 12.68 -0.21 -11.44
CA SER A 694 12.96 -1.66 -11.44
C SER A 694 12.27 -2.41 -10.29
N GLU A 695 11.64 -1.71 -9.35
CA GLU A 695 10.95 -2.29 -8.21
C GLU A 695 9.43 -2.26 -8.46
N LEU A 696 8.77 -3.43 -8.34
CA LEU A 696 7.32 -3.56 -8.39
C LEU A 696 6.66 -2.82 -7.23
N VAL A 697 5.61 -2.06 -7.54
CA VAL A 697 4.85 -1.24 -6.59
C VAL A 697 3.42 -1.78 -6.42
N PRO A 698 2.71 -1.47 -5.30
CA PRO A 698 1.33 -1.88 -5.13
C PRO A 698 0.43 -1.41 -6.28
N GLY A 699 -0.24 -2.36 -6.94
CA GLY A 699 -1.06 -2.11 -8.13
C GLY A 699 -0.40 -2.63 -9.40
N ALA A 700 0.90 -2.38 -9.58
CA ALA A 700 1.65 -2.77 -10.78
C ALA A 700 1.69 -4.29 -10.99
N ASP A 701 1.42 -4.73 -12.20
CA ASP A 701 1.68 -6.10 -12.65
C ASP A 701 3.15 -6.28 -13.09
N LEU A 702 3.72 -5.25 -13.72
CA LEU A 702 5.10 -5.21 -14.21
C LEU A 702 5.78 -3.87 -13.90
N ALA A 703 7.11 -3.86 -13.93
CA ALA A 703 7.94 -2.67 -13.72
C ALA A 703 8.99 -2.53 -14.83
N LEU A 704 9.15 -1.32 -15.34
CA LEU A 704 10.07 -0.96 -16.41
C LEU A 704 10.98 0.18 -15.98
N THR A 705 12.31 -0.01 -16.06
CA THR A 705 13.29 1.07 -15.84
C THR A 705 13.21 2.18 -16.88
N SER A 706 12.71 1.87 -18.07
CA SER A 706 12.45 2.81 -19.16
C SER A 706 11.35 2.23 -20.06
N ILE A 707 10.54 3.10 -20.65
CA ILE A 707 9.54 2.75 -21.67
C ILE A 707 10.15 2.02 -22.88
N HIS A 708 11.46 2.16 -23.08
CA HIS A 708 12.22 1.44 -24.11
C HIS A 708 12.33 -0.08 -23.86
N ASN A 709 12.18 -0.53 -22.62
CA ASN A 709 12.31 -1.94 -22.25
C ASN A 709 11.00 -2.74 -22.42
N ILE A 710 9.92 -2.16 -22.96
CA ILE A 710 8.62 -2.85 -23.12
C ILE A 710 8.78 -4.21 -23.82
N LYS A 711 9.58 -4.30 -24.90
CA LYS A 711 9.73 -5.54 -25.66
C LYS A 711 10.44 -6.68 -24.90
N GLU A 712 11.22 -6.34 -23.88
CA GLU A 712 11.90 -7.33 -23.03
C GLU A 712 10.99 -7.83 -21.90
N ALA A 713 10.08 -6.99 -21.40
CA ALA A 713 9.18 -7.32 -20.29
C ALA A 713 7.80 -7.83 -20.73
N LEU A 714 7.35 -7.44 -21.93
CA LEU A 714 6.05 -7.75 -22.52
C LEU A 714 6.23 -8.19 -23.99
N PRO A 715 6.93 -9.31 -24.25
CA PRO A 715 7.06 -9.85 -25.61
C PRO A 715 5.70 -10.21 -26.21
N GLU A 716 4.70 -10.56 -25.40
CA GLU A 716 3.35 -10.92 -25.82
C GLU A 716 2.56 -9.80 -26.52
N ILE A 717 3.07 -8.56 -26.54
CA ILE A 717 2.54 -7.48 -27.38
C ILE A 717 2.78 -7.78 -28.88
N TRP A 718 3.82 -8.56 -29.19
CA TRP A 718 4.21 -8.95 -30.56
C TRP A 718 3.94 -10.43 -30.90
N GLU A 719 3.57 -11.26 -29.92
CA GLU A 719 3.29 -12.68 -30.11
C GLU A 719 1.77 -12.90 -30.28
N GLU A 720 1.38 -13.72 -31.27
CA GLU A 720 0.01 -14.23 -31.36
C GLU A 720 -0.16 -15.38 -30.34
N GLU A 721 -1.36 -15.59 -29.79
CA GLU A 721 -1.61 -16.76 -28.93
C GLU A 721 -1.50 -18.05 -29.75
N GLU A 722 -0.35 -18.72 -29.69
CA GLU A 722 -0.23 -20.13 -30.07
C GLU A 722 -1.04 -20.99 -29.09
N ASP A 723 -1.94 -21.82 -29.61
CA ASP A 723 -2.83 -22.68 -28.83
C ASP A 723 -2.03 -23.56 -27.84
N GLN A 724 -2.07 -23.23 -26.55
CA GLN A 724 -1.48 -24.04 -25.47
C GLN A 724 -2.31 -25.31 -25.19
N PHE A 725 -2.43 -26.18 -26.19
CA PHE A 725 -3.05 -27.50 -26.09
C PHE A 725 -2.15 -28.68 -26.50
N GLU A 726 -0.89 -28.45 -26.91
CA GLU A 726 0.08 -29.50 -27.25
C GLU A 726 1.33 -29.59 -26.33
N GLN A 727 1.16 -29.49 -25.00
CA GLN A 727 2.22 -29.91 -24.04
C GLN A 727 1.76 -30.87 -22.92
N VAL A 728 0.52 -31.37 -22.95
CA VAL A 728 0.01 -32.32 -21.93
C VAL A 728 0.02 -33.79 -22.39
N VAL A 729 0.35 -34.08 -23.66
CA VAL A 729 0.22 -35.43 -24.26
C VAL A 729 1.57 -36.15 -24.47
N GLN A 730 2.73 -35.49 -24.36
CA GLN A 730 4.06 -36.10 -24.60
C GLN A 730 4.87 -36.46 -23.33
N SER A 731 4.25 -36.52 -22.14
CA SER A 731 4.95 -36.90 -20.89
C SER A 731 4.60 -38.31 -20.36
N THR A 732 3.77 -39.09 -21.06
CA THR A 732 3.34 -40.43 -20.63
C THR A 732 3.53 -41.52 -21.71
N ALA A 733 4.72 -41.62 -22.31
CA ALA A 733 5.07 -42.74 -23.20
C ALA A 733 6.58 -43.02 -23.41
N VAL A 734 7.41 -43.13 -22.36
CA VAL A 734 8.64 -43.95 -22.40
C VAL A 734 8.93 -44.57 -21.01
N GLU A 735 8.53 -45.82 -20.81
CA GLU A 735 9.15 -46.72 -19.82
C GLU A 735 9.54 -48.03 -20.53
N THR A 736 10.71 -48.57 -20.19
CA THR A 736 11.38 -49.75 -20.80
C THR A 736 11.87 -49.49 -22.24
N VAL A 737 13.04 -49.98 -22.69
CA VAL A 737 13.76 -51.24 -22.38
C VAL A 737 15.29 -51.05 -22.28
N ASP A 738 15.94 -51.74 -21.33
CA ASP A 738 17.39 -51.96 -21.27
C ASP A 738 17.92 -52.82 -22.44
N VAL A 739 18.99 -52.42 -23.14
CA VAL A 739 20.04 -53.35 -23.61
C VAL A 739 21.43 -52.70 -23.64
N LEU A 740 22.33 -53.29 -22.86
CA LEU A 740 23.80 -53.33 -22.92
C LEU A 740 24.52 -52.84 -24.22
N ALA A 741 25.48 -51.93 -24.05
CA ALA A 741 26.83 -51.98 -24.67
C ALA A 741 27.78 -51.01 -23.95
#